data_AF-A0A2A5HMF0-F1
#
_entry.id   AF-A0A2A5HMF0-F1
#
_cell.length_a   1.000
_cell.length_b   1.000
_cell.length_c   1.000
_cell.angle_alpha   90.00
_cell.angle_beta   90.00
_cell.angle_gamma   90.00
#
_symmetry.space_group_name_H-M   'P 1'
#
loop_
_entity.id
_entity.type
_entity.pdbx_description
1 polymer ?
#
loop_
_entity_poly.entity_id
_entity_poly.type
_entity_poly.pdbx_seq_one_letter_code
_entity_poly.pdbx_strand_id
1 'polypeptide(L)'
;MLCFTPKISCTRYGGGCRYSMNTALIRKELRRLSSLIICFIVVTVFDLVFYLFDQVDVLNWSEFSYAYDTDLAWSSAYVTLVIGVITAYILFPREQTEKTLDFMWGLPINRWSLYIHKVAVATSVLILFIVLGSLTTLLLLSLNSNSTAWRYFSVTEWGFAMISGIAIAFIGLCFGMLASYFKWFGALSLVLILMILSWVGTYYPVYAWVNPSELTSLTYIGHAIQFDTKAWLYHGSTALLALYIGGRLWIRDTEVRQYAFANRYVNKFTLTAFSAVTAFALIGLVYTLVEDDDDDLNQELKITSTTQCCVFSYFESDLGLVLASINNADTIFERVQKNLGVTKSPAAVIDLTDNSDTHAGTARWKKVRINQSELRHPDQFEMVFAHEITHVFSDIESNRRLFSREDSHFFIEGIAEWMEYKVTDRNPTYSRQLAAIAWQRFGLQFKDLMSRDDFGARYDADLAYYIGEVWVSALENSCGSDAPGDLLRSIGEINSSYDLAGVQFWRNRLQHIGCDLSQVNSHFNTLIENTGMRSNSAPAITGSVVSSDESKIQLILVLSDVETGATIDAKRWVYIGYRNSEDDIKEATSYLSAEINANGATVSIPRKNIRGNQFQIQLGIKLPSHEDVFYERWTRINITDE
;
A
#
# COMPACT_ATOMS: atom_id res chain seq x y z
N MET A 1 28.38 -19.63 44.11
CA MET A 1 28.85 -18.26 44.43
C MET A 1 30.39 -18.27 44.39
N LEU A 2 30.98 -18.19 43.19
CA LEU A 2 32.44 -18.13 42.99
C LEU A 2 32.80 -16.66 42.76
N CYS A 3 33.42 -16.02 43.74
CA CYS A 3 33.90 -14.64 43.63
C CYS A 3 35.12 -14.60 42.69
N PHE A 4 34.89 -14.44 41.40
CA PHE A 4 35.92 -13.92 40.49
C PHE A 4 36.13 -12.44 40.82
N THR A 5 37.14 -12.14 41.66
CA THR A 5 37.66 -10.79 41.81
C THR A 5 38.68 -10.56 40.69
N PRO A 6 38.37 -9.78 39.65
CA PRO A 6 39.41 -9.38 38.71
C PRO A 6 40.44 -8.52 39.46
N LYS A 7 41.69 -8.98 39.54
CA LYS A 7 42.83 -8.16 39.99
C LYS A 7 43.03 -7.03 38.97
N ILE A 8 42.37 -5.89 39.19
CA ILE A 8 42.67 -4.66 38.47
C ILE A 8 43.93 -4.07 39.12
N SER A 9 45.10 -4.38 38.56
CA SER A 9 46.36 -3.79 38.97
C SER A 9 46.45 -2.38 38.36
N CYS A 10 45.97 -1.35 39.05
CA CYS A 10 46.19 0.04 38.63
C CYS A 10 47.62 0.47 39.02
N THR A 11 48.54 0.37 38.06
CA THR A 11 49.87 1.00 38.14
C THR A 11 49.71 2.53 38.16
N ARG A 12 50.49 3.17 39.02
CA ARG A 12 50.38 4.54 39.55
C ARG A 12 50.73 5.67 38.54
N TYR A 13 50.32 5.55 37.27
CA TYR A 13 50.48 6.60 36.26
C TYR A 13 49.10 7.09 35.77
N GLY A 14 48.80 8.36 36.06
CA GLY A 14 47.47 8.97 36.19
C GLY A 14 46.53 9.09 34.97
N GLY A 15 46.67 8.24 33.95
CA GLY A 15 45.77 8.22 32.78
C GLY A 15 45.12 6.86 32.49
N GLY A 16 45.79 5.76 32.79
CA GLY A 16 45.36 4.41 32.35
C GLY A 16 44.13 3.85 33.08
N CYS A 17 43.94 4.20 34.36
CA CYS A 17 42.89 3.61 35.20
C CYS A 17 41.46 4.07 34.79
N ARG A 18 41.31 5.22 34.10
CA ARG A 18 40.01 5.70 33.59
C ARG A 18 39.54 4.93 32.35
N TYR A 19 40.45 4.62 31.42
CA TYR A 19 40.12 3.87 30.20
C TYR A 19 39.69 2.43 30.51
N SER A 20 40.34 1.76 31.47
CA SER A 20 39.94 0.41 31.88
C SER A 20 38.55 0.36 32.53
N MET A 21 38.11 1.46 33.16
CA MET A 21 36.82 1.50 33.85
C MET A 21 35.64 1.69 32.88
N ASN A 22 35.78 2.56 31.89
CA ASN A 22 34.75 2.78 30.87
C ASN A 22 34.49 1.52 30.04
N THR A 23 35.56 0.81 29.66
CA THR A 23 35.44 -0.46 28.91
C THR A 23 34.77 -1.56 29.74
N ALA A 24 35.04 -1.64 31.04
CA ALA A 24 34.37 -2.59 31.93
C ALA A 24 32.86 -2.29 32.08
N LEU A 25 32.48 -1.02 32.17
CA LEU A 25 31.07 -0.60 32.20
C LEU A 25 30.35 -0.94 30.89
N ILE A 26 30.94 -0.59 29.75
CA ILE A 26 30.37 -0.92 28.43
C ILE A 26 30.16 -2.43 28.29
N ARG A 27 31.18 -3.24 28.65
CA ARG A 27 31.08 -4.70 28.60
C ARG A 27 29.98 -5.24 29.53
N LYS A 28 29.80 -4.66 30.72
CA LYS A 28 28.73 -5.03 31.66
C LYS A 28 27.35 -4.75 31.05
N GLU A 29 27.14 -3.55 30.51
CA GLU A 29 25.84 -3.18 29.95
C GLU A 29 25.53 -3.94 28.65
N LEU A 30 26.52 -4.18 27.78
CA LEU A 30 26.37 -5.05 26.60
C LEU A 30 25.99 -6.49 26.98
N ARG A 31 26.61 -7.05 28.03
CA ARG A 31 26.24 -8.38 28.54
C ARG A 31 24.78 -8.43 29.00
N ARG A 32 24.22 -7.31 29.47
CA ARG A 32 22.81 -7.26 29.87
C ARG A 32 21.86 -7.18 28.68
N LEU A 33 22.28 -6.53 27.60
CA LEU A 33 21.53 -6.47 26.36
C LEU A 33 21.76 -7.70 25.47
N SER A 34 22.60 -8.67 25.86
CA SER A 34 22.94 -9.81 24.99
C SER A 34 21.73 -10.64 24.57
N SER A 35 20.73 -10.81 25.45
CA SER A 35 19.48 -11.50 25.10
C SER A 35 18.70 -10.75 24.02
N LEU A 36 18.68 -9.42 24.08
CA LEU A 36 18.04 -8.58 23.08
C LEU A 36 18.82 -8.63 21.75
N ILE A 37 20.15 -8.57 21.81
CA ILE A 37 21.02 -8.71 20.62
C ILE A 37 20.80 -10.07 19.94
N ILE A 38 20.71 -11.16 20.71
CA ILE A 38 20.42 -12.49 20.15
C ILE A 38 19.02 -12.52 19.52
N CYS A 39 18.02 -11.95 20.20
CA CYS A 39 16.66 -11.84 19.65
C CYS A 39 16.65 -11.10 18.31
N PHE A 40 17.33 -9.96 18.23
CA PHE A 40 17.48 -9.19 17.00
C PHE A 40 18.14 -9.99 15.88
N ILE A 41 19.24 -10.70 16.16
CA ILE A 41 19.89 -11.56 15.16
C ILE A 41 18.92 -12.65 14.67
N VAL A 42 18.17 -13.29 15.59
CA VAL A 42 17.20 -14.33 15.22
C VAL A 42 16.08 -13.76 14.36
N VAL A 43 15.51 -12.61 14.74
CA VAL A 43 14.46 -11.93 13.96
C VAL A 43 14.98 -11.57 12.58
N THR A 44 16.17 -10.96 12.46
CA THR A 44 16.76 -10.60 11.16
C THR A 44 17.06 -11.83 10.29
N VAL A 45 17.49 -12.95 10.89
CA VAL A 45 17.70 -14.21 10.15
C VAL A 45 16.36 -14.81 9.72
N PHE A 46 15.34 -14.79 10.58
CA PHE A 46 14.01 -15.29 10.26
C PHE A 46 13.36 -14.48 9.14
N ASP A 47 13.48 -13.15 9.21
CA ASP A 47 13.05 -12.22 8.17
C ASP A 47 13.73 -12.53 6.83
N LEU A 48 15.06 -12.69 6.82
CA LEU A 48 15.80 -13.12 5.63
C LEU A 48 15.29 -14.47 5.09
N VAL A 49 15.05 -15.45 5.96
CA VAL A 49 14.55 -16.78 5.57
C VAL A 49 13.14 -16.70 5.00
N PHE A 50 12.26 -15.88 5.59
CA PHE A 50 10.90 -15.65 5.11
C PHE A 50 10.93 -15.06 3.70
N TYR A 51 11.75 -14.05 3.47
CA TYR A 51 11.92 -13.47 2.14
C TYR A 51 12.57 -14.41 1.12
N LEU A 52 13.34 -15.41 1.55
CA LEU A 52 13.84 -16.47 0.66
C LEU A 52 12.75 -17.48 0.25
N PHE A 53 11.64 -17.56 0.99
CA PHE A 53 10.45 -18.32 0.58
C PHE A 53 9.54 -17.51 -0.35
N ASP A 54 9.60 -16.18 -0.27
CA ASP A 54 9.03 -15.30 -1.28
C ASP A 54 9.87 -15.29 -2.56
N GLN A 55 9.26 -14.84 -3.65
CA GLN A 55 9.93 -14.71 -4.93
C GLN A 55 10.88 -13.50 -4.90
N VAL A 56 12.14 -13.73 -4.53
CA VAL A 56 13.19 -12.69 -4.41
C VAL A 56 13.31 -11.81 -5.67
N ASP A 57 12.92 -12.33 -6.83
CA ASP A 57 12.92 -11.64 -8.11
C ASP A 57 11.79 -10.62 -8.30
N VAL A 58 10.65 -10.74 -7.60
CA VAL A 58 9.58 -9.72 -7.60
C VAL A 58 9.74 -8.67 -6.50
N LEU A 59 10.58 -8.94 -5.50
CA LEU A 59 10.79 -8.01 -4.40
C LEU A 59 11.41 -6.69 -4.90
N ASN A 60 10.67 -5.61 -4.78
CA ASN A 60 11.11 -4.27 -5.16
C ASN A 60 11.40 -3.40 -3.92
N TRP A 61 12.11 -2.29 -4.10
CA TRP A 61 12.45 -1.39 -2.97
C TRP A 61 11.20 -0.81 -2.29
N SER A 62 10.12 -0.58 -3.04
CA SER A 62 8.86 -0.06 -2.51
C SER A 62 8.17 -1.00 -1.52
N GLU A 63 8.32 -2.31 -1.68
CA GLU A 63 7.76 -3.32 -0.77
C GLU A 63 8.51 -3.43 0.57
N PHE A 64 9.79 -3.05 0.61
CA PHE A 64 10.60 -3.09 1.84
C PHE A 64 10.66 -1.75 2.59
N SER A 65 10.51 -0.66 1.85
CA SER A 65 10.70 0.66 2.38
C SER A 65 9.34 1.24 2.73
N TYR A 66 9.15 1.51 4.01
CA TYR A 66 8.03 2.33 4.46
C TYR A 66 8.03 3.74 3.86
N ALA A 67 9.08 4.14 3.13
CA ALA A 67 9.06 5.35 2.34
C ALA A 67 8.12 5.30 1.14
N TYR A 68 7.63 4.11 0.75
CA TYR A 68 6.70 3.92 -0.37
C TYR A 68 5.39 3.28 0.07
N ASP A 69 5.42 2.40 1.06
CA ASP A 69 4.24 1.74 1.60
C ASP A 69 3.79 2.42 2.92
N THR A 70 2.62 3.08 2.87
CA THR A 70 2.03 3.79 4.01
C THR A 70 1.58 2.86 5.14
N ASP A 71 1.19 1.63 4.81
CA ASP A 71 0.73 0.65 5.80
C ASP A 71 1.94 0.08 6.55
N LEU A 72 3.04 -0.16 5.83
CA LEU A 72 4.35 -0.48 6.42
C LEU A 72 4.90 0.68 7.26
N ALA A 73 4.65 1.94 6.86
CA ALA A 73 5.06 3.13 7.60
C ALA A 73 4.44 3.21 8.98
N TRP A 74 3.14 2.94 9.08
CA TRP A 74 2.46 2.97 10.36
C TRP A 74 3.04 1.92 11.32
N SER A 75 3.09 0.65 10.89
CA SER A 75 3.56 -0.45 11.73
C SER A 75 5.03 -0.32 12.12
N SER A 76 5.90 0.07 11.18
CA SER A 76 7.34 0.22 11.42
C SER A 76 7.68 1.29 12.46
N ALA A 77 6.96 2.42 12.48
CA ALA A 77 7.16 3.49 13.47
C ALA A 77 6.91 2.98 14.90
N TYR A 78 5.76 2.32 15.12
CA TYR A 78 5.38 1.80 16.43
C TYR A 78 6.31 0.67 16.89
N VAL A 79 6.60 -0.29 16.01
CA VAL A 79 7.50 -1.40 16.34
C VAL A 79 8.88 -0.87 16.73
N THR A 80 9.43 0.06 15.95
CA THR A 80 10.74 0.66 16.22
C THR A 80 10.76 1.44 17.54
N LEU A 81 9.70 2.21 17.81
CA LEU A 81 9.53 2.94 19.08
C LEU A 81 9.45 1.97 20.28
N VAL A 82 8.65 0.90 20.17
CA VAL A 82 8.49 -0.12 21.21
C VAL A 82 9.80 -0.85 21.47
N ILE A 83 10.58 -1.17 20.44
CA ILE A 83 11.91 -1.77 20.59
C ILE A 83 12.84 -0.84 21.39
N GLY A 84 12.81 0.46 21.13
CA GLY A 84 13.50 1.46 21.94
C GLY A 84 13.07 1.42 23.42
N VAL A 85 11.76 1.35 23.67
CA VAL A 85 11.20 1.25 25.03
C VAL A 85 11.65 -0.01 25.74
N ILE A 86 11.54 -1.17 25.09
CA ILE A 86 11.97 -2.48 25.64
C ILE A 86 13.45 -2.43 26.02
N THR A 87 14.29 -1.83 25.18
CA THR A 87 15.72 -1.66 25.45
C THR A 87 15.98 -0.90 26.76
N ALA A 88 15.23 0.18 27.02
CA ALA A 88 15.31 0.90 28.29
C ALA A 88 14.88 0.03 29.48
N TYR A 89 13.80 -0.74 29.33
CA TYR A 89 13.24 -1.60 30.39
C TYR A 89 14.13 -2.79 30.75
N ILE A 90 14.96 -3.27 29.82
CA ILE A 90 15.96 -4.30 30.11
C ILE A 90 17.12 -3.70 30.93
N LEU A 91 17.50 -2.45 30.64
CA LEU A 91 18.74 -1.87 31.14
C LEU A 91 18.65 -1.20 32.52
N PHE A 92 17.53 -0.56 32.83
CA PHE A 92 17.40 0.32 34.01
C PHE A 92 16.71 -0.32 35.23
N PRO A 93 15.47 -0.86 35.14
CA PRO A 93 14.72 -1.39 36.30
C PRO A 93 15.45 -2.49 37.09
N ARG A 94 16.29 -3.27 36.41
CA ARG A 94 16.98 -4.43 37.00
C ARG A 94 17.92 -4.03 38.12
N GLU A 95 18.64 -2.91 37.98
CA GLU A 95 19.61 -2.48 39.00
C GLU A 95 18.95 -2.02 40.29
N GLN A 96 17.79 -1.38 40.16
CA GLN A 96 16.95 -1.02 41.29
C GLN A 96 16.38 -2.25 41.98
N THR A 97 15.98 -3.26 41.21
CA THR A 97 15.40 -4.50 41.74
C THR A 97 16.46 -5.37 42.43
N GLU A 98 17.67 -5.42 41.88
CA GLU A 98 18.82 -6.14 42.45
C GLU A 98 19.57 -5.34 43.52
N LYS A 99 19.16 -4.10 43.82
CA LYS A 99 19.84 -3.17 44.75
C LYS A 99 21.33 -2.97 44.43
N THR A 100 21.67 -3.00 43.15
CA THR A 100 23.06 -2.79 42.68
C THR A 100 23.39 -1.32 42.46
N LEU A 101 22.39 -0.43 42.50
CA LEU A 101 22.57 1.02 42.40
C LEU A 101 23.45 1.57 43.53
N ASP A 102 23.18 1.19 44.78
CA ASP A 102 23.96 1.61 45.95
C ASP A 102 25.44 1.27 45.80
N PHE A 103 25.72 0.04 45.34
CA PHE A 103 27.08 -0.42 45.07
C PHE A 103 27.75 0.43 43.98
N MET A 104 27.04 0.74 42.89
CA MET A 104 27.59 1.57 41.82
C MET A 104 27.79 3.03 42.24
N TRP A 105 26.95 3.55 43.14
CA TRP A 105 27.12 4.88 43.71
C TRP A 105 28.31 4.97 44.66
N GLY A 106 28.75 3.84 45.23
CA GLY A 106 30.00 3.75 45.99
C GLY A 106 31.27 3.77 45.13
N LEU A 107 31.16 3.61 43.81
CA LEU A 107 32.31 3.70 42.91
C LEU A 107 32.71 5.17 42.70
N PRO A 108 34.01 5.47 42.48
CA PRO A 108 34.50 6.83 42.22
C PRO A 108 34.19 7.30 40.79
N ILE A 109 32.95 7.09 40.34
CA ILE A 109 32.45 7.51 39.03
C ILE A 109 31.28 8.48 39.24
N ASN A 110 31.24 9.56 38.47
CA ASN A 110 30.08 10.44 38.45
C ASN A 110 28.82 9.66 38.01
N ARG A 111 27.73 9.80 38.76
CA ARG A 111 26.42 9.17 38.45
C ARG A 111 25.92 9.52 37.05
N TRP A 112 26.16 10.75 36.58
CA TRP A 112 25.85 11.16 35.21
C TRP A 112 26.66 10.39 34.18
N SER A 113 27.93 10.11 34.46
CA SER A 113 28.76 9.31 33.57
C SER A 113 28.18 7.90 33.44
N LEU A 114 27.79 7.26 34.55
CA LEU A 114 27.17 5.94 34.50
C LEU A 114 25.87 5.94 33.67
N TYR A 115 25.02 6.94 33.88
CA TYR A 115 23.79 7.13 33.11
C TYR A 115 24.07 7.30 31.61
N ILE A 116 24.98 8.19 31.24
CA ILE A 116 25.36 8.43 29.83
C ILE A 116 25.90 7.16 29.19
N HIS A 117 26.73 6.38 29.89
CA HIS A 117 27.25 5.12 29.35
C HIS A 117 26.13 4.11 29.05
N LYS A 118 25.10 4.02 29.91
CA LYS A 118 23.93 3.18 29.67
C LYS A 118 23.17 3.62 28.42
N VAL A 119 22.88 4.91 28.30
CA VAL A 119 22.21 5.48 27.13
C VAL A 119 23.01 5.18 25.86
N ALA A 120 24.32 5.48 25.88
CA ALA A 120 25.20 5.25 24.74
C ALA A 120 25.24 3.78 24.31
N VAL A 121 25.30 2.84 25.25
CA VAL A 121 25.27 1.40 24.95
C VAL A 121 23.92 0.98 24.37
N ALA A 122 22.81 1.42 24.95
CA ALA A 122 21.47 1.14 24.42
C ALA A 122 21.29 1.69 23.01
N THR A 123 21.64 2.96 22.78
CA THR A 123 21.59 3.58 21.46
C THR A 123 22.48 2.87 20.46
N SER A 124 23.68 2.43 20.86
CA SER A 124 24.58 1.68 19.96
C SER A 124 23.99 0.34 19.52
N VAL A 125 23.31 -0.37 20.43
CA VAL A 125 22.63 -1.64 20.12
C VAL A 125 21.44 -1.41 19.17
N LEU A 126 20.66 -0.35 19.39
CA LEU A 126 19.56 0.02 18.49
C LEU A 126 20.06 0.43 17.09
N ILE A 127 21.14 1.22 17.02
CA ILE A 127 21.78 1.57 15.74
C ILE A 127 22.23 0.30 15.02
N LEU A 128 22.91 -0.61 15.72
CA LEU A 128 23.36 -1.87 15.13
C LEU A 128 22.18 -2.69 14.58
N PHE A 129 21.08 -2.76 15.32
CA PHE A 129 19.87 -3.47 14.89
C PHE A 129 19.29 -2.88 13.59
N ILE A 130 19.06 -1.57 13.55
CA ILE A 130 18.50 -0.89 12.38
C ILE A 130 19.45 -1.03 11.17
N VAL A 131 20.75 -0.84 11.38
CA VAL A 131 21.75 -1.01 10.33
C VAL A 131 21.77 -2.44 9.80
N LEU A 132 21.69 -3.46 10.67
CA LEU A 132 21.63 -4.86 10.23
C LEU A 132 20.37 -5.15 9.42
N GLY A 133 19.20 -4.67 9.86
CA GLY A 133 17.95 -4.78 9.09
C GLY A 133 18.08 -4.15 7.70
N SER A 134 18.56 -2.90 7.63
CA SER A 134 18.77 -2.20 6.37
C SER A 134 19.80 -2.87 5.45
N LEU A 135 20.83 -3.53 6.00
CA LEU A 135 21.80 -4.30 5.23
C LEU A 135 21.20 -5.62 4.72
N THR A 136 20.32 -6.27 5.48
CA THR A 136 19.60 -7.47 5.04
C THR A 136 18.70 -7.14 3.85
N THR A 137 17.98 -6.01 3.88
CA THR A 137 17.19 -5.53 2.74
C THR A 137 18.06 -5.29 1.51
N LEU A 138 19.21 -4.63 1.66
CA LEU A 138 20.17 -4.44 0.56
C LEU A 138 20.70 -5.76 0.01
N LEU A 139 21.00 -6.72 0.88
CA LEU A 139 21.45 -8.04 0.48
C LEU A 139 20.37 -8.75 -0.34
N LEU A 140 19.12 -8.76 0.12
CA LEU A 140 17.98 -9.34 -0.60
C LEU A 140 17.80 -8.70 -1.98
N LEU A 141 17.83 -7.37 -2.06
CA LEU A 141 17.74 -6.66 -3.34
C LEU A 141 18.94 -6.94 -4.25
N SER A 142 20.12 -7.19 -3.68
CA SER A 142 21.30 -7.59 -4.47
C SER A 142 21.21 -9.00 -5.04
N LEU A 143 20.38 -9.86 -4.43
CA LEU A 143 20.07 -11.19 -4.96
C LEU A 143 18.96 -11.13 -6.02
N ASN A 144 18.20 -10.04 -6.10
CA ASN A 144 17.20 -9.84 -7.14
C ASN A 144 17.89 -9.64 -8.51
N SER A 145 17.66 -10.59 -9.43
CA SER A 145 18.19 -10.54 -10.79
C SER A 145 17.49 -9.52 -11.70
N ASN A 146 16.36 -8.95 -11.29
CA ASN A 146 15.68 -7.89 -12.02
C ASN A 146 16.45 -6.58 -11.93
N SER A 147 17.04 -6.19 -13.06
CA SER A 147 17.74 -4.90 -13.23
C SER A 147 16.87 -3.66 -12.91
N THR A 148 15.54 -3.81 -12.92
CA THR A 148 14.59 -2.75 -12.57
C THR A 148 14.55 -2.46 -11.07
N ALA A 149 14.72 -3.45 -10.19
CA ALA A 149 14.73 -3.24 -8.73
C ALA A 149 15.83 -2.25 -8.31
N TRP A 150 16.97 -2.28 -8.99
CA TRP A 150 18.07 -1.33 -8.79
C TRP A 150 17.81 0.07 -9.34
N ARG A 151 16.93 0.23 -10.35
CA ARG A 151 16.57 1.54 -10.90
C ARG A 151 15.69 2.34 -9.94
N TYR A 152 14.87 1.67 -9.14
CA TYR A 152 14.05 2.27 -8.08
C TYR A 152 14.79 2.40 -6.74
N PHE A 153 16.01 1.88 -6.65
CA PHE A 153 16.81 2.02 -5.45
C PHE A 153 17.46 3.41 -5.38
N SER A 154 17.03 4.18 -4.39
CA SER A 154 17.56 5.50 -4.08
C SER A 154 18.39 5.40 -2.80
N VAL A 155 19.72 5.58 -2.93
CA VAL A 155 20.65 5.62 -1.78
C VAL A 155 20.21 6.68 -0.77
N THR A 156 19.64 7.78 -1.26
CA THR A 156 19.10 8.87 -0.44
C THR A 156 17.90 8.43 0.39
N GLU A 157 16.96 7.69 -0.19
CA GLU A 157 15.79 7.18 0.54
C GLU A 157 16.17 6.06 1.51
N TRP A 158 17.04 5.14 1.09
CA TRP A 158 17.57 4.10 1.98
C TRP A 158 18.30 4.72 3.18
N GLY A 159 19.17 5.69 2.92
CA GLY A 159 19.88 6.42 3.97
C GLY A 159 18.91 7.18 4.89
N PHE A 160 17.88 7.80 4.32
CA PHE A 160 16.84 8.47 5.07
C PHE A 160 16.10 7.48 5.98
N ALA A 161 15.54 6.39 5.43
CA ALA A 161 14.79 5.37 6.16
C ALA A 161 15.61 4.76 7.32
N MET A 162 16.90 4.55 7.10
CA MET A 162 17.82 4.10 8.15
C MET A 162 17.99 5.16 9.25
N ILE A 163 18.21 6.43 8.89
CA ILE A 163 18.39 7.54 9.85
C ILE A 163 17.11 7.78 10.65
N SER A 164 15.94 7.82 10.01
CA SER A 164 14.65 7.97 10.69
C SER A 164 14.38 6.78 11.61
N GLY A 165 14.65 5.55 11.19
CA GLY A 165 14.55 4.36 12.05
C GLY A 165 15.41 4.46 13.31
N ILE A 166 16.67 4.89 13.17
CA ILE A 166 17.58 5.14 14.31
C ILE A 166 17.00 6.21 15.24
N ALA A 167 16.49 7.31 14.69
CA ALA A 167 15.98 8.43 15.47
C ALA A 167 14.66 8.08 16.18
N ILE A 168 13.75 7.32 15.54
CA ILE A 168 12.53 6.78 16.16
C ILE A 168 12.88 5.82 17.29
N ALA A 169 13.84 4.91 17.09
CA ALA A 169 14.31 4.00 18.13
C ALA A 169 14.89 4.77 19.32
N PHE A 170 15.62 5.86 19.07
CA PHE A 170 16.14 6.74 20.10
C PHE A 170 15.03 7.51 20.86
N ILE A 171 14.00 7.99 20.16
CA ILE A 171 12.79 8.58 20.77
C ILE A 171 12.13 7.56 21.70
N GLY A 172 11.92 6.33 21.22
CA GLY A 172 11.39 5.22 22.01
C GLY A 172 12.24 4.91 23.24
N LEU A 173 13.57 4.87 23.09
CA LEU A 173 14.51 4.71 24.20
C LEU A 173 14.33 5.80 25.27
N CYS A 174 14.22 7.07 24.87
CA CYS A 174 14.05 8.19 25.79
C CYS A 174 12.73 8.09 26.58
N PHE A 175 11.62 7.78 25.91
CA PHE A 175 10.34 7.55 26.58
C PHE A 175 10.40 6.34 27.50
N GLY A 176 10.98 5.24 27.03
CA GLY A 176 11.19 4.04 27.82
C GLY A 176 12.04 4.28 29.06
N MET A 177 13.04 5.14 29.00
CA MET A 177 13.88 5.46 30.15
C MET A 177 13.14 6.21 31.25
N LEU A 178 12.32 7.20 30.88
CA LEU A 178 11.45 7.89 31.85
C LEU A 178 10.42 6.92 32.43
N ALA A 179 9.75 6.16 31.56
CA ALA A 179 8.75 5.17 31.95
C ALA A 179 9.34 4.09 32.88
N SER A 180 10.54 3.59 32.58
CA SER A 180 11.20 2.51 33.32
C SER A 180 11.44 2.84 34.79
N TYR A 181 11.62 4.13 35.13
CA TYR A 181 11.73 4.59 36.52
C TYR A 181 10.46 4.28 37.33
N PHE A 182 9.29 4.33 36.69
CA PHE A 182 8.00 3.98 37.26
C PHE A 182 7.61 2.51 37.06
N LYS A 183 8.52 1.68 36.53
CA LYS A 183 8.32 0.25 36.27
C LYS A 183 7.05 0.00 35.42
N TRP A 184 6.21 -0.94 35.83
CA TRP A 184 4.98 -1.29 35.12
C TRP A 184 3.99 -0.13 34.98
N PHE A 185 3.94 0.81 35.94
CA PHE A 185 3.09 2.01 35.79
C PHE A 185 3.56 2.89 34.66
N GLY A 186 4.86 3.08 34.51
CA GLY A 186 5.39 3.86 33.42
C GLY A 186 5.08 3.23 32.06
N ALA A 187 5.15 1.90 31.95
CA ALA A 187 4.87 1.19 30.71
C ALA A 187 3.39 1.33 30.36
N LEU A 188 2.52 1.14 31.34
CA LEU A 188 1.07 1.28 31.17
C LEU A 188 0.68 2.70 30.77
N SER A 189 1.23 3.70 31.47
CA SER A 189 0.99 5.10 31.14
C SER A 189 1.51 5.45 29.75
N LEU A 190 2.66 4.92 29.35
CA LEU A 190 3.22 5.15 28.02
C LEU A 190 2.31 4.55 26.93
N VAL A 191 1.84 3.31 27.10
CA VAL A 191 0.91 2.68 26.15
C VAL A 191 -0.39 3.49 26.05
N LEU A 192 -0.98 3.89 27.17
CA LEU A 192 -2.20 4.69 27.17
C LEU A 192 -1.99 6.05 26.49
N ILE A 193 -0.85 6.71 26.76
CA ILE A 193 -0.51 7.97 26.09
C ILE A 193 -0.37 7.76 24.59
N LEU A 194 0.36 6.72 24.15
CA LEU A 194 0.52 6.42 22.72
C LEU A 194 -0.84 6.18 22.07
N MET A 195 -1.72 5.36 22.66
CA MET A 195 -3.08 5.13 22.16
C MET A 195 -3.90 6.43 22.04
N ILE A 196 -3.85 7.29 23.06
CA ILE A 196 -4.55 8.59 23.02
C ILE A 196 -3.99 9.46 21.91
N LEU A 197 -2.66 9.51 21.73
CA LEU A 197 -2.03 10.29 20.67
C LEU A 197 -2.39 9.76 19.29
N SER A 198 -2.40 8.44 19.09
CA SER A 198 -2.88 7.80 17.86
C SER A 198 -4.33 8.20 17.58
N TRP A 199 -5.21 8.02 18.57
CA TRP A 199 -6.64 8.36 18.47
C TRP A 199 -6.84 9.84 18.13
N VAL A 200 -6.14 10.76 18.81
CA VAL A 200 -6.23 12.20 18.53
C VAL A 200 -5.78 12.50 17.10
N GLY A 201 -4.68 11.92 16.63
CA GLY A 201 -4.19 12.15 15.27
C GLY A 201 -5.14 11.64 14.19
N THR A 202 -5.78 10.48 14.41
CA THR A 202 -6.74 9.89 13.46
C THR A 202 -8.03 10.71 13.38
N TYR A 203 -8.61 11.12 14.51
CA TYR A 203 -9.90 11.81 14.53
C TYR A 203 -9.81 13.33 14.34
N TYR A 204 -8.65 13.93 14.62
CA TYR A 204 -8.44 15.37 14.49
C TYR A 204 -7.23 15.68 13.59
N PRO A 205 -7.42 15.79 12.27
CA PRO A 205 -6.31 15.95 11.31
C PRO A 205 -5.39 17.14 11.58
N VAL A 206 -5.89 18.22 12.20
CA VAL A 206 -5.07 19.38 12.62
C VAL A 206 -3.97 19.00 13.62
N TYR A 207 -4.17 17.91 14.36
CA TYR A 207 -3.24 17.33 15.32
C TYR A 207 -2.61 16.03 14.83
N ALA A 208 -2.65 15.70 13.53
CA ALA A 208 -2.04 14.48 12.99
C ALA A 208 -0.58 14.32 13.47
N TRP A 209 0.19 15.41 13.49
CA TRP A 209 1.59 15.48 13.96
C TRP A 209 1.84 15.00 15.40
N VAL A 210 0.82 14.77 16.23
CA VAL A 210 1.00 14.18 17.57
C VAL A 210 1.05 12.65 17.53
N ASN A 211 0.60 12.04 16.44
CA ASN A 211 0.59 10.60 16.23
C ASN A 211 2.00 10.11 15.86
N PRO A 212 2.57 9.15 16.61
CA PRO A 212 3.89 8.58 16.31
C PRO A 212 4.08 8.03 14.90
N SER A 213 3.02 7.62 14.19
CA SER A 213 3.13 7.17 12.80
C SER A 213 3.52 8.29 11.84
N GLU A 214 3.29 9.55 12.19
CA GLU A 214 3.75 10.69 11.37
C GLU A 214 5.28 10.86 11.38
N LEU A 215 6.01 10.11 12.21
CA LEU A 215 7.48 10.09 12.15
C LEU A 215 8.01 9.36 10.90
N THR A 216 7.18 8.50 10.30
CA THR A 216 7.47 7.76 9.06
C THR A 216 6.63 8.26 7.88
N SER A 217 5.76 9.24 8.06
CA SER A 217 5.01 9.84 6.96
C SER A 217 5.96 10.66 6.07
N LEU A 218 6.07 10.22 4.82
CA LEU A 218 6.94 10.82 3.82
C LEU A 218 6.07 11.35 2.69
N THR A 219 6.29 12.62 2.37
CA THR A 219 5.65 13.27 1.23
C THR A 219 6.73 13.61 0.23
N TYR A 220 6.49 13.29 -1.04
CA TYR A 220 7.44 13.58 -2.11
C TYR A 220 7.02 14.87 -2.82
N ILE A 221 7.90 15.86 -2.83
CA ILE A 221 7.75 17.04 -3.70
C ILE A 221 8.84 16.94 -4.78
N GLY A 222 8.49 16.31 -5.90
CA GLY A 222 9.47 15.88 -6.90
C GLY A 222 10.41 14.82 -6.34
N HIS A 223 11.72 15.02 -6.45
CA HIS A 223 12.74 14.13 -5.87
C HIS A 223 13.10 14.46 -4.41
N ALA A 224 12.53 15.52 -3.84
CA ALA A 224 12.82 15.91 -2.47
C ALA A 224 11.88 15.19 -1.50
N ILE A 225 12.47 14.44 -0.58
CA ILE A 225 11.76 13.83 0.55
C ILE A 225 11.41 14.93 1.55
N GLN A 226 10.12 15.12 1.82
CA GLN A 226 9.63 15.97 2.89
C GLN A 226 9.03 15.12 4.01
N PHE A 227 9.44 15.42 5.24
CA PHE A 227 8.92 14.79 6.44
C PHE A 227 8.10 15.80 7.24
N ASP A 228 7.15 15.33 8.05
CA ASP A 228 6.41 16.21 8.94
C ASP A 228 7.34 16.77 10.04
N THR A 229 7.84 17.97 9.79
CA THR A 229 8.76 18.65 10.70
C THR A 229 8.11 18.92 12.06
N LYS A 230 6.77 19.06 12.13
CA LYS A 230 6.06 19.26 13.39
C LYS A 230 6.08 17.98 14.23
N ALA A 231 5.84 16.83 13.61
CA ALA A 231 5.90 15.53 14.28
C ALA A 231 7.31 15.27 14.85
N TRP A 232 8.34 15.47 14.02
CA TRP A 232 9.73 15.32 14.44
C TRP A 232 10.14 16.30 15.56
N LEU A 233 9.72 17.56 15.47
CA LEU A 233 9.99 18.56 16.51
C LEU A 233 9.28 18.21 17.82
N TYR A 234 8.01 17.80 17.76
CA TYR A 234 7.20 17.46 18.92
C TYR A 234 7.74 16.22 19.65
N HIS A 235 7.86 15.09 18.94
CA HIS A 235 8.34 13.86 19.54
C HIS A 235 9.82 13.96 19.92
N GLY A 236 10.66 14.59 19.11
CA GLY A 236 12.07 14.80 19.40
C GLY A 236 12.30 15.67 20.64
N SER A 237 11.62 16.81 20.75
CA SER A 237 11.74 17.68 21.94
C SER A 237 11.19 17.02 23.21
N THR A 238 10.05 16.33 23.11
CA THR A 238 9.46 15.57 24.22
C THR A 238 10.37 14.42 24.65
N ALA A 239 11.02 13.73 23.71
CA ALA A 239 11.98 12.68 23.98
C ALA A 239 13.22 13.22 24.72
N LEU A 240 13.80 14.34 24.27
CA LEU A 240 14.93 14.96 24.96
C LEU A 240 14.57 15.43 26.38
N LEU A 241 13.36 15.96 26.56
CA LEU A 241 12.84 16.31 27.88
C LEU A 241 12.67 15.07 28.76
N ALA A 242 12.11 13.99 28.22
CA ALA A 242 11.96 12.71 28.92
C ALA A 242 13.31 12.12 29.31
N LEU A 243 14.32 12.18 28.43
CA LEU A 243 15.69 11.75 28.69
C LEU A 243 16.33 12.56 29.83
N TYR A 244 16.14 13.88 29.84
CA TYR A 244 16.65 14.74 30.91
C TYR A 244 15.97 14.45 32.25
N ILE A 245 14.64 14.40 32.28
CA ILE A 245 13.86 14.10 33.50
C ILE A 245 14.20 12.71 34.02
N GLY A 246 14.20 11.70 33.15
CA GLY A 246 14.60 10.32 33.48
C GLY A 246 15.98 10.28 34.12
N GLY A 247 16.97 10.98 33.55
CA GLY A 247 18.32 11.06 34.10
C GLY A 247 18.36 11.70 35.48
N ARG A 248 17.61 12.78 35.68
CA ARG A 248 17.50 13.43 37.00
C ARG A 248 16.87 12.53 38.05
N LEU A 249 15.86 11.74 37.66
CA LEU A 249 15.19 10.79 38.53
C LEU A 249 16.12 9.62 38.89
N TRP A 250 16.80 9.03 37.91
CA TRP A 250 17.73 7.90 38.12
C TRP A 250 18.99 8.27 38.91
N ILE A 251 19.40 9.54 38.92
CA ILE A 251 20.62 10.00 39.59
C ILE A 251 20.38 10.44 41.05
N ARG A 252 19.15 10.87 41.39
CA ARG A 252 18.82 11.34 42.74
C ARG A 252 18.61 10.18 43.70
N ASP A 253 19.07 10.37 44.95
CA ASP A 253 18.80 9.47 46.08
C ASP A 253 17.31 9.50 46.45
N THR A 254 16.49 8.68 45.80
CA THR A 254 15.03 8.65 46.00
C THR A 254 14.50 7.34 46.55
N GLU A 255 15.36 6.41 46.96
CA GLU A 255 14.92 5.09 47.46
C GLU A 255 13.87 5.22 48.57
N VAL A 256 14.07 6.15 49.51
CA VAL A 256 13.12 6.39 50.62
C VAL A 256 11.76 6.92 50.16
N ARG A 257 11.72 7.73 49.09
CA ARG A 257 10.45 8.32 48.59
C ARG A 257 9.69 7.41 47.63
N GLN A 258 10.40 6.61 46.82
CA GLN A 258 9.78 5.68 45.88
C GLN A 258 9.06 4.54 46.61
N TYR A 259 9.71 3.93 47.62
CA TYR A 259 9.07 2.90 48.43
C TYR A 259 7.86 3.44 49.21
N ALA A 260 7.94 4.67 49.72
CA ALA A 260 6.81 5.30 50.42
C ALA A 260 5.63 5.63 49.49
N PHE A 261 5.88 6.09 48.26
CA PHE A 261 4.83 6.40 47.30
C PHE A 261 4.20 5.13 46.72
N ALA A 262 5.03 4.15 46.32
CA ALA A 262 4.56 2.88 45.80
C ALA A 262 3.75 2.11 46.85
N ASN A 263 4.25 1.93 48.07
CA ASN A 263 3.56 1.10 49.06
C ASN A 263 2.23 1.72 49.56
N ARG A 264 2.04 3.04 49.42
CA ARG A 264 0.83 3.75 49.88
C ARG A 264 -0.31 3.75 48.88
N TYR A 265 -0.02 3.68 47.57
CA TYR A 265 -1.04 3.78 46.51
C TYR A 265 -1.12 2.54 45.61
N VAL A 266 -0.11 1.66 45.58
CA VAL A 266 -0.01 0.60 44.56
C VAL A 266 -0.83 -0.65 44.91
N ASN A 267 -0.95 -1.09 46.16
CA ASN A 267 -1.47 -2.45 46.41
C ASN A 267 -2.97 -2.70 46.15
N LYS A 268 -3.81 -1.68 45.90
CA LYS A 268 -5.24 -1.89 45.58
C LYS A 268 -5.70 -1.27 44.27
N PHE A 269 -5.20 -0.09 43.91
CA PHE A 269 -5.63 0.59 42.68
C PHE A 269 -5.05 -0.08 41.43
N THR A 270 -3.95 -0.80 41.58
CA THR A 270 -3.12 -1.18 40.43
C THR A 270 -3.45 -2.54 39.88
N LEU A 271 -3.94 -3.47 40.70
CA LEU A 271 -4.47 -4.73 40.18
C LEU A 271 -5.70 -4.48 39.31
N THR A 272 -6.58 -3.57 39.74
CA THR A 272 -7.84 -3.23 39.05
C THR A 272 -7.62 -2.36 37.81
N ALA A 273 -6.74 -1.36 37.89
CA ALA A 273 -6.40 -0.54 36.72
C ALA A 273 -5.60 -1.36 35.68
N PHE A 274 -4.74 -2.28 36.13
CA PHE A 274 -4.00 -3.17 35.24
C PHE A 274 -4.94 -4.17 34.56
N SER A 275 -5.88 -4.79 35.26
CA SER A 275 -6.88 -5.64 34.63
C SER A 275 -7.75 -4.87 33.64
N ALA A 276 -8.12 -3.62 33.95
CA ALA A 276 -8.95 -2.81 33.05
C ALA A 276 -8.20 -2.38 31.79
N VAL A 277 -6.96 -1.87 31.90
CA VAL A 277 -6.19 -1.46 30.73
C VAL A 277 -5.70 -2.66 29.92
N THR A 278 -5.34 -3.77 30.56
CA THR A 278 -4.98 -5.00 29.84
C THR A 278 -6.20 -5.59 29.14
N ALA A 279 -7.39 -5.54 29.75
CA ALA A 279 -8.63 -5.91 29.08
C ALA A 279 -8.97 -4.96 27.94
N PHE A 280 -8.82 -3.64 28.08
CA PHE A 280 -9.05 -2.68 27.00
C PHE A 280 -8.03 -2.83 25.86
N ALA A 281 -6.76 -3.12 26.17
CA ALA A 281 -5.73 -3.39 25.17
C ALA A 281 -5.95 -4.73 24.48
N LEU A 282 -6.37 -5.78 25.20
CA LEU A 282 -6.79 -7.05 24.61
C LEU A 282 -8.07 -6.91 23.79
N ILE A 283 -9.05 -6.14 24.26
CA ILE A 283 -10.28 -5.88 23.50
C ILE A 283 -9.93 -5.07 22.26
N GLY A 284 -9.07 -4.04 22.35
CA GLY A 284 -8.60 -3.28 21.20
C GLY A 284 -7.81 -4.14 20.21
N LEU A 285 -6.89 -4.99 20.71
CA LEU A 285 -6.14 -5.95 19.89
C LEU A 285 -7.06 -6.97 19.23
N VAL A 286 -8.02 -7.53 19.97
CA VAL A 286 -9.04 -8.45 19.45
C VAL A 286 -9.91 -7.72 18.45
N TYR A 287 -10.34 -6.49 18.70
CA TYR A 287 -11.14 -5.72 17.76
C TYR A 287 -10.35 -5.45 16.48
N THR A 288 -9.08 -5.08 16.55
CA THR A 288 -8.23 -4.92 15.35
C THR A 288 -7.87 -6.23 14.65
N LEU A 289 -7.86 -7.36 15.36
CA LEU A 289 -7.63 -8.68 14.76
C LEU A 289 -8.93 -9.36 14.30
N VAL A 290 -10.09 -8.87 14.72
CA VAL A 290 -11.41 -9.43 14.38
C VAL A 290 -12.09 -8.60 13.29
N GLU A 291 -11.84 -7.29 13.23
CA GLU A 291 -12.46 -6.40 12.23
C GLU A 291 -11.87 -6.58 10.82
N ASP A 292 -10.82 -7.40 10.65
CA ASP A 292 -10.24 -7.76 9.35
C ASP A 292 -10.40 -9.25 9.00
N ASP A 293 -11.05 -10.06 9.86
CA ASP A 293 -11.14 -11.53 9.73
C ASP A 293 -12.57 -12.06 9.98
N ASP A 294 -13.60 -11.23 9.75
CA ASP A 294 -15.01 -11.70 9.76
C ASP A 294 -15.29 -12.73 8.64
N ASP A 295 -14.35 -12.97 7.72
CA ASP A 295 -14.40 -14.04 6.72
C ASP A 295 -13.78 -15.39 7.18
N ASP A 296 -12.97 -15.45 8.25
CA ASP A 296 -12.17 -16.66 8.57
C ASP A 296 -12.78 -17.56 9.67
N LEU A 297 -13.92 -17.16 10.26
CA LEU A 297 -14.62 -17.94 11.30
C LEU A 297 -15.55 -19.04 10.75
N ASN A 298 -15.83 -19.01 9.44
CA ASN A 298 -16.33 -20.17 8.72
C ASN A 298 -15.18 -20.70 7.88
N GLN A 299 -14.30 -21.52 8.47
CA GLN A 299 -13.40 -22.38 7.69
C GLN A 299 -14.23 -23.41 6.92
N GLU A 300 -14.97 -22.96 5.91
CA GLU A 300 -15.51 -23.81 4.89
C GLU A 300 -14.31 -24.53 4.26
N LEU A 301 -14.41 -25.86 4.21
CA LEU A 301 -13.35 -26.70 3.71
C LEU A 301 -13.02 -26.27 2.27
N LYS A 302 -11.84 -25.69 2.08
CA LYS A 302 -11.30 -25.36 0.77
C LYS A 302 -10.97 -26.67 0.05
N ILE A 303 -11.70 -26.93 -1.03
CA ILE A 303 -11.49 -28.08 -1.90
C ILE A 303 -10.69 -27.63 -3.12
N THR A 304 -9.89 -28.54 -3.66
CA THR A 304 -9.19 -28.36 -4.92
C THR A 304 -9.70 -29.32 -5.98
N SER A 305 -10.01 -28.81 -7.17
CA SER A 305 -10.23 -29.61 -8.38
C SER A 305 -9.14 -29.32 -9.40
N THR A 306 -8.79 -30.30 -10.21
CA THR A 306 -7.72 -30.17 -11.22
C THR A 306 -8.27 -30.59 -12.57
N THR A 307 -8.10 -29.72 -13.56
CA THR A 307 -8.34 -30.01 -14.98
C THR A 307 -7.00 -30.24 -15.68
N GLN A 308 -6.98 -30.36 -17.02
CA GLN A 308 -5.73 -30.54 -17.74
C GLN A 308 -4.83 -29.30 -17.62
N CYS A 309 -5.42 -28.11 -17.67
CA CYS A 309 -4.70 -26.85 -17.75
C CYS A 309 -4.74 -26.02 -16.46
N CYS A 310 -5.63 -26.34 -15.52
CA CYS A 310 -5.88 -25.50 -14.35
C CYS A 310 -6.02 -26.29 -13.04
N VAL A 311 -5.67 -25.64 -11.93
CA VAL A 311 -5.95 -26.12 -10.56
C VAL A 311 -6.88 -25.10 -9.90
N PHE A 312 -8.13 -25.50 -9.66
CA PHE A 312 -9.16 -24.67 -9.03
C PHE A 312 -9.19 -24.88 -7.53
N SER A 313 -9.38 -23.78 -6.79
CA SER A 313 -9.52 -23.74 -5.33
C SER A 313 -10.84 -23.04 -5.01
N TYR A 314 -11.72 -23.66 -4.23
CA TYR A 314 -13.06 -23.11 -3.94
C TYR A 314 -13.62 -23.70 -2.63
N PHE A 315 -14.69 -23.11 -2.09
CA PHE A 315 -15.37 -23.66 -0.92
C PHE A 315 -16.26 -24.85 -1.28
N GLU A 316 -16.35 -25.85 -0.41
CA GLU A 316 -17.20 -27.04 -0.63
C GLU A 316 -18.66 -26.68 -0.92
N SER A 317 -19.17 -25.60 -0.32
CA SER A 317 -20.51 -25.05 -0.52
C SER A 317 -20.78 -24.66 -1.99
N ASP A 318 -19.76 -24.22 -2.72
CA ASP A 318 -19.84 -23.76 -4.11
C ASP A 318 -19.61 -24.87 -5.14
N LEU A 319 -19.39 -26.12 -4.73
CA LEU A 319 -19.04 -27.23 -5.61
C LEU A 319 -19.97 -27.35 -6.83
N GLY A 320 -21.29 -27.18 -6.63
CA GLY A 320 -22.27 -27.24 -7.71
C GLY A 320 -22.12 -26.14 -8.76
N LEU A 321 -21.85 -24.90 -8.33
CA LEU A 321 -21.65 -23.74 -9.21
C LEU A 321 -20.30 -23.83 -9.94
N VAL A 322 -19.26 -24.26 -9.22
CA VAL A 322 -17.92 -24.44 -9.79
C VAL A 322 -17.94 -25.52 -10.87
N LEU A 323 -18.52 -26.69 -10.60
CA LEU A 323 -18.62 -27.76 -11.60
C LEU A 323 -19.44 -27.36 -12.82
N ALA A 324 -20.43 -26.47 -12.67
CA ALA A 324 -21.16 -25.92 -13.81
C ALA A 324 -20.27 -24.99 -14.66
N SER A 325 -19.45 -24.17 -14.01
CA SER A 325 -18.65 -23.10 -14.63
C SER A 325 -17.32 -23.60 -15.24
N ILE A 326 -16.65 -24.57 -14.62
CA ILE A 326 -15.31 -25.02 -15.07
C ILE A 326 -15.33 -25.98 -16.27
N ASN A 327 -16.51 -26.44 -16.72
CA ASN A 327 -16.61 -27.42 -17.81
C ASN A 327 -15.93 -26.95 -19.10
N ASN A 328 -15.94 -25.64 -19.36
CA ASN A 328 -15.34 -25.05 -20.55
C ASN A 328 -13.96 -24.43 -20.30
N ALA A 329 -13.43 -24.50 -19.07
CA ALA A 329 -12.20 -23.80 -18.70
C ALA A 329 -10.99 -24.26 -19.53
N ASP A 330 -10.82 -25.56 -19.74
CA ASP A 330 -9.71 -26.07 -20.58
C ASP A 330 -9.85 -25.61 -22.04
N THR A 331 -11.07 -25.60 -22.59
CA THR A 331 -11.34 -25.10 -23.95
C THR A 331 -11.03 -23.61 -24.08
N ILE A 332 -11.44 -22.80 -23.10
CA ILE A 332 -11.16 -21.36 -23.06
C ILE A 332 -9.65 -21.14 -22.95
N PHE A 333 -8.98 -21.82 -22.03
CA PHE A 333 -7.53 -21.76 -21.85
C PHE A 333 -6.79 -22.07 -23.16
N GLU A 334 -7.16 -23.16 -23.84
CA GLU A 334 -6.58 -23.54 -25.14
C GLU A 334 -6.87 -22.52 -26.24
N ARG A 335 -8.08 -21.93 -26.28
CA ARG A 335 -8.42 -20.86 -27.23
C ARG A 335 -7.59 -19.60 -26.98
N VAL A 336 -7.44 -19.17 -25.74
CA VAL A 336 -6.58 -18.02 -25.37
C VAL A 336 -5.13 -18.32 -25.75
N GLN A 337 -4.64 -19.51 -25.40
CA GLN A 337 -3.28 -19.97 -25.70
C GLN A 337 -3.00 -19.93 -27.21
N LYS A 338 -3.94 -20.46 -28.00
CA LYS A 338 -3.84 -20.51 -29.45
C LYS A 338 -3.85 -19.12 -30.08
N ASN A 339 -4.75 -18.23 -29.65
CA ASN A 339 -4.87 -16.88 -30.22
C ASN A 339 -3.65 -16.00 -29.90
N LEU A 340 -2.96 -16.22 -28.77
CA LEU A 340 -1.71 -15.53 -28.45
C LEU A 340 -0.45 -16.23 -28.99
N GLY A 341 -0.59 -17.42 -29.56
CA GLY A 341 0.55 -18.21 -30.04
C GLY A 341 1.47 -18.73 -28.92
N VAL A 342 0.94 -18.92 -27.72
CA VAL A 342 1.70 -19.37 -26.54
C VAL A 342 2.06 -20.84 -26.68
N THR A 343 3.34 -21.15 -26.89
CA THR A 343 3.76 -22.55 -27.17
C THR A 343 3.90 -23.41 -25.92
N LYS A 344 4.14 -22.79 -24.77
CA LYS A 344 4.30 -23.48 -23.48
C LYS A 344 3.70 -22.64 -22.38
N SER A 345 2.69 -23.19 -21.70
CA SER A 345 2.23 -22.64 -20.43
C SER A 345 2.26 -23.70 -19.34
N PRO A 346 2.73 -23.37 -18.13
CA PRO A 346 2.41 -24.16 -16.96
C PRO A 346 0.91 -24.07 -16.66
N ALA A 347 0.41 -25.02 -15.85
CA ALA A 347 -0.96 -24.96 -15.37
C ALA A 347 -1.20 -23.68 -14.55
N ALA A 348 -2.36 -23.05 -14.74
CA ALA A 348 -2.79 -21.89 -13.96
C ALA A 348 -3.45 -22.33 -12.65
N VAL A 349 -3.24 -21.57 -11.58
CA VAL A 349 -3.92 -21.78 -10.30
C VAL A 349 -5.05 -20.77 -10.19
N ILE A 350 -6.28 -21.27 -10.09
CA ILE A 350 -7.48 -20.45 -10.06
C ILE A 350 -8.09 -20.51 -8.67
N ASP A 351 -8.24 -19.36 -8.04
CA ASP A 351 -8.75 -19.22 -6.68
C ASP A 351 -10.14 -18.56 -6.76
N LEU A 352 -11.16 -19.38 -6.54
CA LEU A 352 -12.58 -18.99 -6.56
C LEU A 352 -13.12 -18.79 -5.13
N THR A 353 -12.22 -18.52 -4.18
CA THR A 353 -12.57 -18.18 -2.78
C THR A 353 -12.62 -16.68 -2.54
N ASP A 354 -12.50 -15.89 -3.60
CA ASP A 354 -12.45 -14.43 -3.50
C ASP A 354 -13.86 -13.83 -3.41
N ASN A 355 -14.04 -12.93 -2.46
CA ASN A 355 -15.31 -12.25 -2.19
C ASN A 355 -15.05 -10.73 -2.18
N SER A 356 -14.86 -10.16 -3.37
CA SER A 356 -14.41 -8.77 -3.53
C SER A 356 -15.48 -7.91 -4.20
N ASP A 357 -16.02 -6.91 -3.51
CA ASP A 357 -16.97 -5.97 -4.12
C ASP A 357 -16.32 -5.03 -5.16
N THR A 358 -15.00 -5.12 -5.37
CA THR A 358 -14.23 -4.15 -6.16
C THR A 358 -13.78 -4.66 -7.52
N HIS A 359 -13.75 -5.98 -7.74
CA HIS A 359 -13.36 -6.57 -9.02
C HIS A 359 -14.05 -7.91 -9.28
N ALA A 360 -14.26 -8.23 -10.56
CA ALA A 360 -14.76 -9.53 -10.99
C ALA A 360 -13.64 -10.60 -10.97
N GLY A 361 -12.40 -10.19 -11.22
CA GLY A 361 -11.23 -11.06 -11.20
C GLY A 361 -9.93 -10.26 -11.10
N THR A 362 -8.85 -10.96 -10.71
CA THR A 362 -7.49 -10.44 -10.76
C THR A 362 -6.50 -11.55 -11.13
N ALA A 363 -5.50 -11.22 -11.92
CA ALA A 363 -4.42 -12.13 -12.29
C ALA A 363 -3.07 -11.61 -11.79
N ARG A 364 -2.31 -12.49 -11.14
CA ARG A 364 -0.91 -12.24 -10.81
C ARG A 364 -0.09 -13.48 -11.14
N TRP A 365 0.79 -13.34 -12.13
CA TRP A 365 1.69 -14.39 -12.62
C TRP A 365 0.95 -15.64 -13.11
N LYS A 366 0.82 -16.68 -12.27
CA LYS A 366 0.11 -17.93 -12.58
C LYS A 366 -1.15 -18.11 -11.73
N LYS A 367 -1.41 -17.17 -10.83
CA LYS A 367 -2.57 -17.22 -9.94
C LYS A 367 -3.61 -16.27 -10.49
N VAL A 368 -4.81 -16.79 -10.72
CA VAL A 368 -6.00 -16.02 -11.05
C VAL A 368 -6.92 -16.11 -9.84
N ARG A 369 -7.50 -14.99 -9.43
CA ARG A 369 -8.60 -14.94 -8.48
C ARG A 369 -9.84 -14.48 -9.21
N ILE A 370 -10.96 -15.14 -8.99
CA ILE A 370 -12.26 -14.76 -9.58
C ILE A 370 -13.27 -14.68 -8.44
N ASN A 371 -14.06 -13.61 -8.46
CA ASN A 371 -15.09 -13.39 -7.48
C ASN A 371 -16.16 -14.49 -7.55
N GLN A 372 -16.59 -14.98 -6.40
CA GLN A 372 -17.68 -15.94 -6.26
C GLN A 372 -19.01 -15.50 -6.90
N SER A 373 -19.28 -14.20 -6.98
CA SER A 373 -20.47 -13.67 -7.68
C SER A 373 -20.57 -14.16 -9.11
N GLU A 374 -19.42 -14.28 -9.79
CA GLU A 374 -19.33 -14.66 -11.20
C GLU A 374 -19.71 -16.13 -11.41
N LEU A 375 -19.53 -16.99 -10.40
CA LEU A 375 -19.90 -18.42 -10.47
C LEU A 375 -21.41 -18.65 -10.63
N ARG A 376 -22.23 -17.64 -10.32
CA ARG A 376 -23.69 -17.70 -10.48
C ARG A 376 -24.12 -17.52 -11.93
N HIS A 377 -23.21 -17.03 -12.78
CA HIS A 377 -23.47 -16.70 -14.16
C HIS A 377 -22.36 -17.31 -15.03
N PRO A 378 -22.49 -18.57 -15.49
CA PRO A 378 -21.44 -19.26 -16.24
C PRO A 378 -20.88 -18.45 -17.41
N ASP A 379 -21.75 -17.75 -18.16
CA ASP A 379 -21.31 -16.91 -19.28
C ASP A 379 -20.46 -15.70 -18.85
N GLN A 380 -20.63 -15.18 -17.62
CA GLN A 380 -19.79 -14.12 -17.05
C GLN A 380 -18.48 -14.70 -16.51
N PHE A 381 -18.54 -15.86 -15.83
CA PHE A 381 -17.34 -16.58 -15.43
C PHE A 381 -16.42 -16.86 -16.63
N GLU A 382 -16.96 -17.33 -17.76
CA GLU A 382 -16.17 -17.61 -18.96
C GLU A 382 -15.48 -16.35 -19.52
N MET A 383 -16.13 -15.18 -19.47
CA MET A 383 -15.54 -13.90 -19.85
C MET A 383 -14.38 -13.55 -18.94
N VAL A 384 -14.65 -13.45 -17.63
CA VAL A 384 -13.66 -13.06 -16.63
C VAL A 384 -12.49 -14.04 -16.65
N PHE A 385 -12.75 -15.34 -16.78
CA PHE A 385 -11.72 -16.35 -16.89
C PHE A 385 -10.86 -16.16 -18.15
N ALA A 386 -11.45 -15.87 -19.32
CA ALA A 386 -10.68 -15.58 -20.54
C ALA A 386 -9.82 -14.30 -20.39
N HIS A 387 -10.38 -13.26 -19.78
CA HIS A 387 -9.70 -12.00 -19.47
C HIS A 387 -8.49 -12.24 -18.56
N GLU A 388 -8.68 -12.88 -17.42
CA GLU A 388 -7.62 -13.11 -16.44
C GLU A 388 -6.54 -14.09 -16.92
N ILE A 389 -6.90 -15.12 -17.69
CA ILE A 389 -5.91 -16.02 -18.31
C ILE A 389 -5.08 -15.28 -19.37
N THR A 390 -5.65 -14.30 -20.04
CA THR A 390 -4.91 -13.45 -20.98
C THR A 390 -3.82 -12.65 -20.27
N HIS A 391 -4.08 -12.16 -19.06
CA HIS A 391 -3.05 -11.51 -18.23
C HIS A 391 -1.92 -12.47 -17.86
N VAL A 392 -2.24 -13.71 -17.46
CA VAL A 392 -1.25 -14.77 -17.18
C VAL A 392 -0.33 -15.01 -18.38
N PHE A 393 -0.89 -15.18 -19.59
CA PHE A 393 -0.08 -15.41 -20.78
C PHE A 393 0.66 -14.17 -21.25
N SER A 394 0.07 -12.99 -21.10
CA SER A 394 0.74 -11.73 -21.39
C SER A 394 1.97 -11.55 -20.50
N ASP A 395 1.90 -11.94 -19.23
CA ASP A 395 3.02 -11.90 -18.30
C ASP A 395 4.13 -12.88 -18.71
N ILE A 396 3.76 -14.10 -19.09
CA ILE A 396 4.69 -15.14 -19.55
C ILE A 396 5.40 -14.73 -20.85
N GLU A 397 4.64 -14.38 -21.89
CA GLU A 397 5.19 -14.09 -23.23
C GLU A 397 6.02 -12.80 -23.23
N SER A 398 5.63 -11.81 -22.40
CA SER A 398 6.40 -10.59 -22.22
C SER A 398 7.54 -10.71 -21.21
N ASN A 399 7.81 -11.92 -20.68
CA ASN A 399 8.83 -12.15 -19.66
C ASN A 399 8.73 -11.12 -18.51
N ARG A 400 7.50 -10.85 -18.06
CA ARG A 400 7.10 -9.88 -17.02
C ARG A 400 7.37 -8.41 -17.34
N ARG A 401 7.91 -8.10 -18.51
CA ARG A 401 8.30 -6.74 -18.86
C ARG A 401 7.09 -5.87 -19.16
N LEU A 402 5.99 -6.45 -19.65
CA LEU A 402 4.79 -5.67 -19.94
C LEU A 402 4.21 -5.04 -18.68
N PHE A 403 4.02 -5.82 -17.61
CA PHE A 403 3.42 -5.39 -16.34
C PHE A 403 4.31 -4.46 -15.51
N SER A 404 5.63 -4.47 -15.75
CA SER A 404 6.57 -3.55 -15.09
C SER A 404 6.54 -2.11 -15.62
N ARG A 405 5.65 -1.81 -16.58
CA ARG A 405 5.63 -0.54 -17.29
C ARG A 405 4.35 0.24 -17.03
N GLU A 406 4.52 1.53 -16.74
CA GLU A 406 3.39 2.45 -16.56
C GLU A 406 2.66 2.76 -17.87
N ASP A 407 3.36 2.65 -19.01
CA ASP A 407 2.87 3.01 -20.34
C ASP A 407 2.19 1.88 -21.11
N SER A 408 1.89 0.78 -20.42
CA SER A 408 1.32 -0.43 -21.01
C SER A 408 -0.08 -0.80 -20.52
N HIS A 409 -0.63 -0.10 -19.54
CA HIS A 409 -1.91 -0.45 -18.93
C HIS A 409 -3.05 -0.57 -19.96
N PHE A 410 -3.20 0.41 -20.87
CA PHE A 410 -4.22 0.35 -21.92
C PHE A 410 -4.11 -0.91 -22.81
N PHE A 411 -2.89 -1.40 -23.05
CA PHE A 411 -2.65 -2.59 -23.85
C PHE A 411 -2.85 -3.87 -23.04
N ILE A 412 -2.44 -3.87 -21.76
CA ILE A 412 -2.66 -4.99 -20.82
C ILE A 412 -4.16 -5.27 -20.71
N GLU A 413 -4.97 -4.26 -20.40
CA GLU A 413 -6.41 -4.44 -20.29
C GLU A 413 -7.06 -4.64 -21.68
N GLY A 414 -6.59 -3.91 -22.69
CA GLY A 414 -7.11 -3.99 -24.04
C GLY A 414 -6.95 -5.37 -24.69
N ILE A 415 -5.82 -6.05 -24.49
CA ILE A 415 -5.61 -7.39 -25.05
C ILE A 415 -6.45 -8.44 -24.32
N ALA A 416 -6.67 -8.26 -23.02
CA ALA A 416 -7.53 -9.12 -22.23
C ALA A 416 -9.01 -8.99 -22.66
N GLU A 417 -9.51 -7.77 -22.81
CA GLU A 417 -10.85 -7.49 -23.37
C GLU A 417 -11.01 -8.02 -24.79
N TRP A 418 -10.03 -7.76 -25.68
CA TRP A 418 -10.06 -8.29 -27.04
C TRP A 418 -10.14 -9.82 -27.05
N MET A 419 -9.39 -10.48 -26.17
CA MET A 419 -9.42 -11.93 -26.06
C MET A 419 -10.76 -12.43 -25.53
N GLU A 420 -11.34 -11.73 -24.57
CA GLU A 420 -12.66 -12.04 -24.03
C GLU A 420 -13.69 -12.14 -25.17
N TYR A 421 -13.82 -11.11 -26.01
CA TYR A 421 -14.74 -11.14 -27.14
C TYR A 421 -14.38 -12.22 -28.17
N LYS A 422 -13.08 -12.44 -28.42
CA LYS A 422 -12.59 -13.41 -29.41
C LYS A 422 -12.81 -14.87 -28.99
N VAL A 423 -12.79 -15.14 -27.69
CA VAL A 423 -12.92 -16.51 -27.14
C VAL A 423 -14.34 -16.82 -26.71
N THR A 424 -15.13 -15.83 -26.30
CA THR A 424 -16.54 -16.01 -25.95
C THR A 424 -17.50 -15.76 -27.11
N ASP A 425 -16.99 -15.34 -28.27
CA ASP A 425 -17.76 -15.00 -29.47
C ASP A 425 -18.82 -13.90 -29.22
N ARG A 426 -18.56 -13.05 -28.22
CA ARG A 426 -19.41 -11.90 -27.85
C ARG A 426 -19.17 -10.72 -28.78
N ASN A 427 -20.18 -9.87 -28.91
CA ASN A 427 -20.13 -8.71 -29.78
C ASN A 427 -19.56 -7.49 -29.01
N PRO A 428 -18.37 -6.96 -29.39
CA PRO A 428 -17.75 -5.81 -28.74
C PRO A 428 -18.40 -4.46 -29.13
N THR A 429 -19.49 -4.48 -29.90
CA THR A 429 -20.15 -3.25 -30.41
C THR A 429 -20.36 -2.24 -29.31
N TYR A 430 -20.81 -2.66 -28.13
CA TYR A 430 -21.10 -1.73 -27.05
C TYR A 430 -19.84 -1.03 -26.50
N SER A 431 -18.83 -1.81 -26.10
CA SER A 431 -17.55 -1.30 -25.60
C SER A 431 -16.89 -0.37 -26.64
N ARG A 432 -16.98 -0.73 -27.92
CA ARG A 432 -16.51 0.12 -29.03
C ARG A 432 -17.28 1.42 -29.17
N GLN A 433 -18.58 1.43 -28.91
CA GLN A 433 -19.39 2.66 -28.89
C GLN A 433 -18.95 3.60 -27.77
N LEU A 434 -18.72 3.08 -26.55
CA LEU A 434 -18.18 3.88 -25.44
C LEU A 434 -16.79 4.43 -25.75
N ALA A 435 -15.89 3.59 -26.28
CA ALA A 435 -14.57 4.00 -26.72
C ALA A 435 -14.64 5.12 -27.78
N ALA A 436 -15.53 4.99 -28.77
CA ALA A 436 -15.73 5.99 -29.82
C ALA A 436 -16.25 7.33 -29.27
N ILE A 437 -17.23 7.29 -28.37
CA ILE A 437 -17.76 8.49 -27.70
C ILE A 437 -16.63 9.15 -26.90
N ALA A 438 -15.92 8.41 -26.04
CA ALA A 438 -14.83 8.94 -25.22
C ALA A 438 -13.72 9.56 -26.07
N TRP A 439 -13.27 8.84 -27.10
CA TRP A 439 -12.20 9.26 -27.99
C TRP A 439 -12.51 10.61 -28.66
N GLN A 440 -13.70 10.74 -29.24
CA GLN A 440 -14.12 11.96 -29.91
C GLN A 440 -14.45 13.08 -28.92
N ARG A 441 -15.23 12.79 -27.87
CA ARG A 441 -15.71 13.77 -26.89
C ARG A 441 -14.55 14.40 -26.13
N PHE A 442 -13.56 13.60 -25.76
CA PHE A 442 -12.42 14.08 -25.02
C PHE A 442 -11.23 14.45 -25.89
N GLY A 443 -11.32 14.30 -27.22
CA GLY A 443 -10.21 14.58 -28.13
C GLY A 443 -8.95 13.80 -27.76
N LEU A 444 -9.13 12.53 -27.36
CA LEU A 444 -8.04 11.68 -26.90
C LEU A 444 -7.03 11.44 -28.02
N GLN A 445 -5.78 11.33 -27.63
CA GLN A 445 -4.67 10.97 -28.49
C GLN A 445 -4.03 9.69 -27.95
N PHE A 446 -3.34 8.95 -28.83
CA PHE A 446 -2.65 7.72 -28.42
C PHE A 446 -1.69 7.94 -27.22
N LYS A 447 -1.02 9.10 -27.17
CA LYS A 447 -0.12 9.45 -26.05
C LYS A 447 -0.85 9.56 -24.69
N ASP A 448 -2.15 9.84 -24.69
CA ASP A 448 -2.90 10.02 -23.45
C ASP A 448 -3.16 8.68 -22.75
N LEU A 449 -3.06 7.57 -23.49
CA LEU A 449 -3.17 6.19 -22.97
C LEU A 449 -1.86 5.68 -22.34
N MET A 450 -0.75 6.43 -22.46
CA MET A 450 0.59 6.01 -22.07
C MET A 450 0.91 6.25 -20.59
N SER A 451 -0.03 6.76 -19.81
CA SER A 451 0.15 6.97 -18.37
C SER A 451 -1.16 6.62 -17.69
N ARG A 452 -1.15 5.50 -16.96
CA ARG A 452 -2.32 5.02 -16.21
C ARG A 452 -2.79 6.09 -15.23
N ASP A 453 -1.86 6.66 -14.48
CA ASP A 453 -2.18 7.62 -13.42
C ASP A 453 -2.71 8.92 -14.01
N ASP A 454 -2.05 9.47 -15.04
CA ASP A 454 -2.55 10.69 -15.70
C ASP A 454 -3.91 10.46 -16.39
N PHE A 455 -4.16 9.25 -16.90
CA PHE A 455 -5.42 8.90 -17.53
C PHE A 455 -6.54 8.80 -16.49
N GLY A 456 -6.36 8.02 -15.42
CA GLY A 456 -7.33 7.88 -14.32
C GLY A 456 -7.51 9.14 -13.47
N ALA A 457 -6.52 10.04 -13.45
CA ALA A 457 -6.65 11.36 -12.85
C ALA A 457 -7.62 12.26 -13.65
N ARG A 458 -7.75 12.07 -14.97
CA ARG A 458 -8.55 12.93 -15.84
C ARG A 458 -9.85 12.31 -16.33
N TYR A 459 -9.87 11.00 -16.49
CA TYR A 459 -10.93 10.23 -17.13
C TYR A 459 -11.33 9.06 -16.25
N ASP A 460 -12.40 8.36 -16.65
CA ASP A 460 -12.74 7.07 -16.08
C ASP A 460 -11.68 6.04 -16.50
N ALA A 461 -11.10 5.35 -15.51
CA ALA A 461 -10.07 4.35 -15.73
C ALA A 461 -10.58 3.19 -16.60
N ASP A 462 -11.88 2.88 -16.52
CA ASP A 462 -12.47 1.75 -17.25
C ASP A 462 -12.51 2.03 -18.77
N LEU A 463 -12.42 3.29 -19.20
CA LEU A 463 -12.27 3.63 -20.63
C LEU A 463 -10.98 3.09 -21.24
N ALA A 464 -9.94 2.84 -20.45
CA ALA A 464 -8.69 2.26 -20.95
C ALA A 464 -8.90 0.83 -21.48
N TYR A 465 -9.83 0.07 -20.88
CA TYR A 465 -10.21 -1.28 -21.30
C TYR A 465 -10.84 -1.24 -22.70
N TYR A 466 -11.87 -0.42 -22.86
CA TYR A 466 -12.61 -0.32 -24.11
C TYR A 466 -11.77 0.27 -25.26
N ILE A 467 -10.99 1.33 -24.98
CA ILE A 467 -10.12 1.93 -26.00
C ILE A 467 -8.98 0.97 -26.35
N GLY A 468 -8.44 0.29 -25.34
CA GLY A 468 -7.43 -0.75 -25.50
C GLY A 468 -7.88 -1.87 -26.44
N GLU A 469 -9.10 -2.40 -26.24
CA GLU A 469 -9.69 -3.43 -27.10
C GLU A 469 -9.71 -2.99 -28.57
N VAL A 470 -10.22 -1.78 -28.85
CA VAL A 470 -10.30 -1.28 -30.23
C VAL A 470 -8.90 -1.15 -30.84
N TRP A 471 -7.91 -0.76 -30.04
CA TRP A 471 -6.52 -0.64 -30.48
C TRP A 471 -5.89 -2.00 -30.77
N VAL A 472 -6.12 -3.01 -29.93
CA VAL A 472 -5.65 -4.38 -30.19
C VAL A 472 -6.34 -4.99 -31.42
N SER A 473 -7.64 -4.75 -31.59
CA SER A 473 -8.37 -5.09 -32.81
C SER A 473 -7.78 -4.40 -34.04
N ALA A 474 -7.36 -3.14 -33.94
CA ALA A 474 -6.69 -2.43 -35.02
C ALA A 474 -5.30 -3.00 -35.32
N LEU A 475 -4.57 -3.43 -34.29
CA LEU A 475 -3.28 -4.11 -34.43
C LEU A 475 -3.43 -5.42 -35.21
N GLU A 476 -4.40 -6.25 -34.83
CA GLU A 476 -4.72 -7.50 -35.54
C GLU A 476 -5.05 -7.22 -37.01
N ASN A 477 -5.97 -6.28 -37.27
CA ASN A 477 -6.42 -5.94 -38.62
C ASN A 477 -5.30 -5.36 -39.50
N SER A 478 -4.33 -4.67 -38.91
CA SER A 478 -3.24 -4.01 -39.63
C SER A 478 -2.08 -4.97 -39.91
N CYS A 479 -1.76 -5.84 -38.95
CA CYS A 479 -0.49 -6.55 -38.89
C CYS A 479 -0.64 -8.09 -38.83
N GLY A 480 -1.88 -8.60 -38.82
CA GLY A 480 -2.19 -10.02 -38.90
C GLY A 480 -2.71 -10.61 -37.58
N SER A 481 -3.31 -11.80 -37.67
CA SER A 481 -3.93 -12.51 -36.54
C SER A 481 -2.98 -12.75 -35.36
N ASP A 482 -1.69 -12.94 -35.66
CA ASP A 482 -0.68 -13.34 -34.69
C ASP A 482 -0.01 -12.11 -34.04
N ALA A 483 -0.27 -10.90 -34.57
CA ALA A 483 0.42 -9.67 -34.18
C ALA A 483 0.27 -9.31 -32.68
N PRO A 484 -0.88 -9.47 -32.01
CA PRO A 484 -0.96 -9.22 -30.56
C PRO A 484 -0.02 -10.11 -29.75
N GLY A 485 0.06 -11.40 -30.08
CA GLY A 485 0.99 -12.35 -29.44
C GLY A 485 2.45 -12.07 -29.77
N ASP A 486 2.75 -11.74 -31.03
CA ASP A 486 4.11 -11.38 -31.45
C ASP A 486 4.59 -10.10 -30.77
N LEU A 487 3.70 -9.13 -30.57
CA LEU A 487 4.00 -7.91 -29.83
C LEU A 487 4.37 -8.22 -28.38
N LEU A 488 3.62 -9.08 -27.68
CA LEU A 488 3.97 -9.54 -26.33
C LEU A 488 5.37 -10.15 -26.28
N ARG A 489 5.69 -11.07 -27.19
CA ARG A 489 7.02 -11.68 -27.30
C ARG A 489 8.12 -10.65 -27.56
N SER A 490 7.89 -9.69 -28.44
CA SER A 490 8.85 -8.62 -28.75
C SER A 490 9.16 -7.72 -27.55
N ILE A 491 8.23 -7.60 -26.60
CA ILE A 491 8.41 -6.88 -25.34
C ILE A 491 9.30 -7.69 -24.40
N GLY A 492 9.13 -9.02 -24.37
CA GLY A 492 9.89 -9.94 -23.50
C GLY A 492 11.34 -10.19 -23.89
N GLU A 493 11.75 -9.84 -25.11
CA GLU A 493 13.12 -10.07 -25.59
C GLU A 493 14.20 -9.41 -24.73
N ILE A 494 15.24 -10.17 -24.37
CA ILE A 494 16.26 -9.77 -23.39
C ILE A 494 17.01 -8.49 -23.79
N ASN A 495 17.24 -8.29 -25.08
CA ASN A 495 18.01 -7.16 -25.62
C ASN A 495 17.14 -5.95 -26.01
N SER A 496 15.88 -5.89 -25.56
CA SER A 496 15.03 -4.73 -25.80
C SER A 496 15.65 -3.46 -25.21
N SER A 497 15.64 -2.35 -25.96
CA SER A 497 16.11 -1.04 -25.47
C SER A 497 15.23 -0.58 -24.31
N TYR A 498 15.68 -0.81 -23.09
CA TYR A 498 14.95 -0.53 -21.84
C TYR A 498 14.62 0.95 -21.62
N ASP A 499 15.31 1.85 -22.31
CA ASP A 499 15.22 3.29 -22.05
C ASP A 499 14.17 4.00 -22.92
N LEU A 500 13.46 3.26 -23.79
CA LEU A 500 12.35 3.82 -24.55
C LEU A 500 11.08 3.81 -23.69
N ALA A 501 10.35 4.93 -23.72
CA ALA A 501 9.08 5.12 -23.03
C ALA A 501 8.01 5.72 -23.97
N GLY A 502 6.75 5.54 -23.60
CA GLY A 502 5.56 6.02 -24.29
C GLY A 502 5.55 5.62 -25.77
N VAL A 503 5.23 6.58 -26.63
CA VAL A 503 5.06 6.35 -28.08
C VAL A 503 6.31 5.74 -28.75
N GLN A 504 7.52 6.08 -28.29
CA GLN A 504 8.75 5.56 -28.89
C GLN A 504 8.95 4.08 -28.58
N PHE A 505 8.54 3.63 -27.39
CA PHE A 505 8.54 2.22 -27.02
C PHE A 505 7.63 1.43 -27.96
N TRP A 506 6.37 1.85 -28.10
CA TRP A 506 5.39 1.16 -28.95
C TRP A 506 5.82 1.12 -30.42
N ARG A 507 6.33 2.24 -30.95
CA ARG A 507 6.87 2.27 -32.31
C ARG A 507 8.00 1.26 -32.50
N ASN A 508 8.95 1.21 -31.56
CA ASN A 508 10.08 0.28 -31.65
C ASN A 508 9.63 -1.18 -31.60
N ARG A 509 8.70 -1.53 -30.69
CA ARG A 509 8.19 -2.89 -30.53
C ARG A 509 7.39 -3.36 -31.74
N LEU A 510 6.52 -2.50 -32.28
CA LEU A 510 5.78 -2.81 -33.50
C LEU A 510 6.73 -2.98 -34.71
N GLN A 511 7.73 -2.12 -34.86
CA GLN A 511 8.72 -2.26 -35.93
C GLN A 511 9.48 -3.58 -35.86
N HIS A 512 9.75 -4.07 -34.65
CA HIS A 512 10.43 -5.35 -34.44
C HIS A 512 9.64 -6.55 -34.98
N ILE A 513 8.31 -6.48 -34.93
CA ILE A 513 7.42 -7.50 -35.51
C ILE A 513 7.00 -7.16 -36.96
N GLY A 514 7.66 -6.19 -37.60
CA GLY A 514 7.37 -5.79 -38.99
C GLY A 514 6.10 -4.94 -39.16
N CYS A 515 5.61 -4.32 -38.09
CA CYS A 515 4.39 -3.52 -38.05
C CYS A 515 4.71 -2.02 -37.86
N ASP A 516 3.87 -1.11 -38.37
CA ASP A 516 4.00 0.34 -38.17
C ASP A 516 2.91 0.88 -37.25
N LEU A 517 3.31 1.57 -36.17
CA LEU A 517 2.39 2.24 -35.25
C LEU A 517 1.44 3.22 -35.97
N SER A 518 1.91 3.90 -37.01
CA SER A 518 1.08 4.85 -37.75
C SER A 518 -0.04 4.15 -38.51
N GLN A 519 0.24 2.96 -39.06
CA GLN A 519 -0.76 2.13 -39.72
C GLN A 519 -1.79 1.60 -38.71
N VAL A 520 -1.34 1.08 -37.56
CA VAL A 520 -2.23 0.62 -36.48
C VAL A 520 -3.15 1.74 -36.01
N ASN A 521 -2.61 2.93 -35.73
CA ASN A 521 -3.40 4.08 -35.30
C ASN A 521 -4.38 4.56 -36.39
N SER A 522 -4.02 4.44 -37.67
CA SER A 522 -4.94 4.74 -38.77
C SER A 522 -6.13 3.78 -38.79
N HIS A 523 -5.88 2.47 -38.66
CA HIS A 523 -6.96 1.47 -38.58
C HIS A 523 -7.80 1.64 -37.33
N PHE A 524 -7.19 1.98 -36.20
CA PHE A 524 -7.90 2.29 -34.97
C PHE A 524 -8.89 3.44 -35.18
N ASN A 525 -8.45 4.56 -35.79
CA ASN A 525 -9.34 5.67 -36.10
C ASN A 525 -10.48 5.25 -37.05
N THR A 526 -10.18 4.42 -38.06
CA THR A 526 -11.22 3.85 -38.94
C THR A 526 -12.23 3.00 -38.19
N LEU A 527 -11.82 2.18 -37.22
CA LEU A 527 -12.74 1.39 -36.39
C LEU A 527 -13.63 2.29 -35.52
N ILE A 528 -13.05 3.33 -34.92
CA ILE A 528 -13.78 4.33 -34.13
C ILE A 528 -14.81 5.06 -35.00
N GLU A 529 -14.43 5.51 -36.21
CA GLU A 529 -15.32 6.18 -37.16
C GLU A 529 -16.43 5.25 -37.67
N ASN A 530 -16.09 3.99 -38.00
CA ASN A 530 -17.05 3.00 -38.51
C ASN A 530 -18.07 2.53 -37.47
N THR A 531 -17.80 2.74 -36.18
CA THR A 531 -18.77 2.47 -35.12
C THR A 531 -20.02 3.35 -35.27
N GLY A 532 -19.94 4.46 -36.03
CA GLY A 532 -21.08 5.30 -36.39
C GLY A 532 -21.62 6.17 -35.25
N MET A 533 -21.07 6.02 -34.05
CA MET A 533 -21.36 6.87 -32.91
C MET A 533 -20.52 8.14 -32.98
N ARG A 534 -21.17 9.26 -32.69
CA ARG A 534 -20.55 10.57 -32.61
C ARG A 534 -20.42 11.01 -31.16
N SER A 535 -19.56 11.97 -30.87
CA SER A 535 -19.39 12.54 -29.51
C SER A 535 -20.71 13.00 -28.88
N ASN A 536 -21.68 13.42 -29.68
CA ASN A 536 -23.01 13.87 -29.24
C ASN A 536 -24.05 12.76 -29.05
N SER A 537 -23.71 11.50 -29.35
CA SER A 537 -24.62 10.37 -29.12
C SER A 537 -24.86 10.10 -27.62
N ALA A 538 -23.97 10.59 -26.75
CA ALA A 538 -24.18 10.66 -25.31
C ALA A 538 -24.46 12.12 -24.88
N PRO A 539 -25.55 12.40 -24.15
CA PRO A 539 -25.78 13.70 -23.51
C PRO A 539 -24.61 14.18 -22.65
N ALA A 540 -24.48 15.49 -22.46
CA ALA A 540 -23.58 16.07 -21.46
C ALA A 540 -24.29 16.29 -20.13
N ILE A 541 -23.61 15.90 -19.05
CA ILE A 541 -24.02 16.27 -17.69
C ILE A 541 -23.04 17.29 -17.18
N THR A 542 -23.57 18.41 -16.69
CA THR A 542 -22.79 19.39 -15.93
C THR A 542 -23.30 19.44 -14.50
N GLY A 543 -22.41 19.70 -13.55
CA GLY A 543 -22.71 19.81 -12.14
C GLY A 543 -22.11 21.09 -11.56
N SER A 544 -22.88 21.80 -10.74
CA SER A 544 -22.39 22.98 -10.02
C SER A 544 -22.89 22.99 -8.58
N VAL A 545 -22.10 23.56 -7.67
CA VAL A 545 -22.49 23.72 -6.26
C VAL A 545 -23.51 24.85 -6.16
N VAL A 546 -24.66 24.56 -5.59
CA VAL A 546 -25.71 25.57 -5.31
C VAL A 546 -25.62 26.06 -3.87
N SER A 547 -25.28 25.18 -2.94
CA SER A 547 -25.06 25.54 -1.54
C SER A 547 -24.16 24.53 -0.84
N SER A 548 -23.51 24.97 0.23
CA SER A 548 -22.74 24.12 1.13
C SER A 548 -23.05 24.52 2.57
N ASP A 549 -23.30 23.54 3.43
CA ASP A 549 -23.41 23.71 4.87
C ASP A 549 -22.42 22.78 5.59
N GLU A 550 -22.39 22.80 6.92
CA GLU A 550 -21.48 21.98 7.72
C GLU A 550 -21.69 20.46 7.53
N SER A 551 -22.89 20.05 7.07
CA SER A 551 -23.29 18.65 6.94
C SER A 551 -23.24 18.13 5.50
N LYS A 552 -23.49 18.96 4.50
CA LYS A 552 -23.62 18.54 3.09
C LYS A 552 -23.29 19.64 2.08
N ILE A 553 -22.94 19.21 0.88
CA ILE A 553 -22.77 20.02 -0.33
C ILE A 553 -23.91 19.67 -1.29
N GLN A 554 -24.68 20.66 -1.72
CA GLN A 554 -25.77 20.50 -2.69
C GLN A 554 -25.26 20.81 -4.10
N LEU A 555 -25.35 19.83 -4.98
CA LEU A 555 -25.06 19.96 -6.42
C LEU A 555 -26.37 20.08 -7.20
N ILE A 556 -26.42 20.99 -8.17
CA ILE A 556 -27.40 20.93 -9.25
C ILE A 556 -26.77 20.32 -10.49
N LEU A 557 -27.44 19.32 -11.03
CA LEU A 557 -27.06 18.59 -12.22
C LEU A 557 -27.97 19.02 -13.37
N VAL A 558 -27.39 19.32 -14.53
CA VAL A 558 -28.11 19.72 -15.74
C VAL A 558 -27.70 18.83 -16.89
N LEU A 559 -28.70 18.22 -17.55
CA LEU A 559 -28.51 17.41 -18.75
C LEU A 559 -28.67 18.29 -19.98
N SER A 560 -27.67 18.30 -20.86
CA SER A 560 -27.65 19.10 -22.08
C SER A 560 -27.29 18.25 -23.30
N ASP A 561 -27.89 18.59 -24.43
CA ASP A 561 -27.51 18.08 -25.73
C ASP A 561 -26.16 18.70 -26.14
N VAL A 562 -25.22 17.87 -26.57
CA VAL A 562 -23.84 18.30 -26.84
C VAL A 562 -23.75 19.22 -28.08
N GLU A 563 -24.61 19.02 -29.09
CA GLU A 563 -24.58 19.81 -30.32
C GLU A 563 -25.33 21.14 -30.18
N THR A 564 -26.48 21.11 -29.53
CA THR A 564 -27.39 22.27 -29.45
C THR A 564 -27.27 23.05 -28.14
N GLY A 565 -26.69 22.44 -27.10
CA GLY A 565 -26.68 22.98 -25.74
C GLY A 565 -28.05 23.00 -25.08
N ALA A 566 -29.09 22.47 -25.72
CA ALA A 566 -30.45 22.48 -25.21
C ALA A 566 -30.62 21.46 -24.08
N THR A 567 -31.40 21.80 -23.05
CA THR A 567 -31.75 20.85 -21.99
C THR A 567 -32.60 19.71 -22.53
N ILE A 568 -32.23 18.48 -22.20
CA ILE A 568 -32.96 17.29 -22.67
C ILE A 568 -34.08 16.95 -21.68
N ASP A 569 -35.32 16.93 -22.17
CA ASP A 569 -36.50 16.50 -21.40
C ASP A 569 -36.66 14.98 -21.45
N ALA A 570 -35.71 14.26 -20.85
CA ALA A 570 -35.77 12.82 -20.70
C ALA A 570 -35.33 12.41 -19.30
N LYS A 571 -36.14 11.55 -18.67
CA LYS A 571 -35.77 10.90 -17.41
C LYS A 571 -34.57 9.97 -17.63
N ARG A 572 -33.50 10.21 -16.88
CA ARG A 572 -32.25 9.42 -16.96
C ARG A 572 -31.70 9.16 -15.56
N TRP A 573 -31.07 8.01 -15.38
CA TRP A 573 -30.23 7.75 -14.22
C TRP A 573 -28.84 8.34 -14.46
N VAL A 574 -28.40 9.14 -13.50
CA VAL A 574 -27.06 9.72 -13.46
C VAL A 574 -26.30 9.18 -12.24
N TYR A 575 -25.00 9.05 -12.40
CA TYR A 575 -24.07 8.56 -11.40
C TYR A 575 -23.05 9.65 -11.10
N ILE A 576 -22.67 9.80 -9.84
CA ILE A 576 -21.79 10.87 -9.38
C ILE A 576 -20.68 10.23 -8.57
N GLY A 577 -19.50 10.11 -9.18
CA GLY A 577 -18.27 9.82 -8.47
C GLY A 577 -17.72 11.10 -7.83
N TYR A 578 -17.19 11.01 -6.61
CA TYR A 578 -16.50 12.14 -5.97
C TYR A 578 -15.28 11.68 -5.17
N ARG A 579 -14.23 12.51 -5.19
CA ARG A 579 -12.96 12.29 -4.47
C ARG A 579 -12.32 13.60 -4.04
N ASN A 580 -11.40 13.57 -3.06
CA ASN A 580 -10.78 14.78 -2.51
C ASN A 580 -9.67 15.33 -3.40
N SER A 581 -8.89 14.43 -3.99
CA SER A 581 -7.70 14.79 -4.79
C SER A 581 -7.57 13.91 -6.03
N GLU A 582 -6.69 14.30 -6.96
CA GLU A 582 -6.34 13.49 -8.14
C GLU A 582 -5.58 12.23 -7.76
N ASP A 583 -4.93 12.23 -6.60
CA ASP A 583 -4.13 11.13 -6.05
C ASP A 583 -4.99 10.12 -5.28
N ASP A 584 -6.28 10.40 -5.06
CA ASP A 584 -7.19 9.47 -4.41
C ASP A 584 -7.47 8.30 -5.38
N ILE A 585 -7.14 7.08 -4.94
CA ILE A 585 -7.37 5.82 -5.66
C ILE A 585 -8.87 5.55 -5.90
N LYS A 586 -9.21 4.65 -6.84
CA LYS A 586 -10.60 4.34 -7.23
C LYS A 586 -11.43 3.87 -6.02
N GLU A 587 -10.82 3.13 -5.09
CA GLU A 587 -11.43 2.63 -3.86
C GLU A 587 -11.80 3.75 -2.87
N ALA A 588 -11.12 4.89 -2.93
CA ALA A 588 -11.45 6.09 -2.15
C ALA A 588 -12.56 6.93 -2.81
N THR A 589 -12.99 6.57 -4.02
CA THR A 589 -14.08 7.25 -4.73
C THR A 589 -15.42 6.75 -4.24
N SER A 590 -16.27 7.68 -3.82
CA SER A 590 -17.64 7.37 -3.43
C SER A 590 -18.61 7.67 -4.58
N TYR A 591 -19.65 6.85 -4.72
CA TYR A 591 -20.64 6.98 -5.78
C TYR A 591 -22.03 7.27 -5.22
N LEU A 592 -22.77 8.14 -5.92
CA LEU A 592 -24.19 8.40 -5.70
C LEU A 592 -24.93 8.21 -7.02
N SER A 593 -26.22 7.90 -6.96
CA SER A 593 -27.10 7.89 -8.14
C SER A 593 -28.33 8.77 -7.94
N ALA A 594 -28.82 9.35 -9.02
CA ALA A 594 -30.02 10.19 -9.02
C ALA A 594 -30.77 10.07 -10.34
N GLU A 595 -32.08 10.36 -10.32
CA GLU A 595 -32.89 10.51 -11.54
C GLU A 595 -32.91 11.99 -11.93
N ILE A 596 -32.49 12.32 -13.16
CA ILE A 596 -32.54 13.67 -13.75
C ILE A 596 -33.69 13.82 -14.72
N ASN A 597 -34.29 15.01 -14.80
CA ASN A 597 -35.32 15.40 -15.78
C ASN A 597 -34.99 16.77 -16.41
N ALA A 598 -35.88 17.35 -17.21
CA ALA A 598 -35.68 18.66 -17.85
C ALA A 598 -35.29 19.80 -16.90
N ASN A 599 -35.74 19.75 -15.65
CA ASN A 599 -35.45 20.79 -14.65
C ASN A 599 -34.13 20.54 -13.90
N GLY A 600 -33.38 19.51 -14.27
CA GLY A 600 -32.19 19.06 -13.57
C GLY A 600 -32.49 18.15 -12.38
N ALA A 601 -31.45 17.87 -11.60
CA ALA A 601 -31.56 17.13 -10.33
C ALA A 601 -30.69 17.80 -9.28
N THR A 602 -31.17 17.85 -8.03
CA THR A 602 -30.36 18.29 -6.89
C THR A 602 -29.88 17.07 -6.12
N VAL A 603 -28.58 16.96 -5.90
CA VAL A 603 -27.96 15.85 -5.16
C VAL A 603 -27.15 16.39 -3.99
N SER A 604 -27.23 15.72 -2.83
CA SER A 604 -26.48 16.09 -1.64
C SER A 604 -25.30 15.15 -1.41
N ILE A 605 -24.08 15.68 -1.40
CA ILE A 605 -22.85 14.97 -1.00
C ILE A 605 -22.59 15.25 0.49
N PRO A 606 -22.35 14.24 1.35
CA PRO A 606 -22.00 14.48 2.74
C PRO A 606 -20.69 15.27 2.89
N ARG A 607 -20.72 16.42 3.58
CA ARG A 607 -19.55 17.31 3.73
C ARG A 607 -18.39 16.62 4.45
N LYS A 608 -18.69 15.72 5.38
CA LYS A 608 -17.71 14.92 6.13
C LYS A 608 -16.79 14.05 5.25
N ASN A 609 -17.22 13.73 4.02
CA ASN A 609 -16.42 12.94 3.09
C ASN A 609 -15.48 13.80 2.23
N ILE A 610 -15.58 15.14 2.33
CA ILE A 610 -14.79 16.10 1.55
C ILE A 610 -13.81 16.84 2.46
N ARG A 611 -12.51 16.75 2.15
CA ARG A 611 -11.41 17.39 2.87
C ARG A 611 -11.12 18.78 2.25
N GLY A 612 -11.22 19.82 3.06
CA GLY A 612 -10.92 21.19 2.63
C GLY A 612 -12.01 21.81 1.75
N ASN A 613 -11.66 22.81 0.94
CA ASN A 613 -12.60 23.60 0.13
C ASN A 613 -12.56 23.25 -1.37
N GLN A 614 -11.87 22.16 -1.72
CA GLN A 614 -11.78 21.67 -3.11
C GLN A 614 -11.98 20.17 -3.12
N PHE A 615 -12.64 19.68 -4.16
CA PHE A 615 -12.79 18.26 -4.44
C PHE A 615 -13.00 18.05 -5.93
N GLN A 616 -13.07 16.80 -6.37
CA GLN A 616 -13.38 16.47 -7.76
C GLN A 616 -14.67 15.68 -7.85
N ILE A 617 -15.42 15.91 -8.93
CA ILE A 617 -16.59 15.13 -9.29
C ILE A 617 -16.40 14.53 -10.68
N GLN A 618 -17.01 13.36 -10.88
CA GLN A 618 -17.16 12.71 -12.16
C GLN A 618 -18.63 12.38 -12.36
N LEU A 619 -19.20 12.85 -13.47
CA LEU A 619 -20.63 12.69 -13.74
C LEU A 619 -20.82 11.63 -14.82
N GLY A 620 -21.59 10.60 -14.51
CA GLY A 620 -21.88 9.48 -15.39
C GLY A 620 -23.34 9.43 -15.80
N ILE A 621 -23.58 8.95 -17.01
CA ILE A 621 -24.93 8.67 -17.52
C ILE A 621 -25.06 7.22 -17.98
N LYS A 622 -26.12 6.55 -17.55
CA LYS A 622 -26.49 5.27 -18.12
C LYS A 622 -27.21 5.51 -19.46
N LEU A 623 -26.63 5.02 -20.54
CA LEU A 623 -27.20 5.20 -21.86
C LEU A 623 -28.37 4.21 -22.07
N PRO A 624 -29.44 4.59 -22.81
CA PRO A 624 -30.70 3.82 -22.83
C PRO A 624 -30.60 2.39 -23.35
N SER A 625 -29.64 2.12 -24.23
CA SER A 625 -29.40 0.82 -24.86
C SER A 625 -28.39 -0.05 -24.09
N HIS A 626 -27.96 0.38 -22.91
CA HIS A 626 -26.66 -0.01 -22.37
C HIS A 626 -26.70 -0.22 -20.85
N GLU A 627 -25.94 -1.21 -20.36
CA GLU A 627 -25.86 -1.50 -18.94
C GLU A 627 -24.83 -0.65 -18.20
N ASP A 628 -23.70 -0.35 -18.84
CA ASP A 628 -22.64 0.47 -18.22
C ASP A 628 -22.92 1.98 -18.30
N VAL A 629 -22.13 2.72 -17.53
CA VAL A 629 -22.26 4.15 -17.34
C VAL A 629 -21.15 4.85 -18.12
N PHE A 630 -21.51 5.80 -18.97
CA PHE A 630 -20.52 6.67 -19.60
C PHE A 630 -20.21 7.85 -18.67
N TYR A 631 -18.98 7.93 -18.19
CA TYR A 631 -18.52 9.01 -17.31
C TYR A 631 -17.83 10.14 -18.08
N GLU A 632 -18.12 11.37 -17.66
CA GLU A 632 -17.41 12.58 -18.07
C GLU A 632 -16.00 12.64 -17.47
N ARG A 633 -15.25 13.69 -17.80
CA ARG A 633 -13.95 13.97 -17.18
C ARG A 633 -14.11 14.32 -15.70
N TRP A 634 -13.11 13.97 -14.90
CA TRP A 634 -12.97 14.50 -13.55
C TRP A 634 -12.89 16.03 -13.60
N THR A 635 -13.78 16.68 -12.86
CA THR A 635 -13.88 18.14 -12.81
C THR A 635 -13.67 18.61 -11.38
N ARG A 636 -12.74 19.56 -11.20
CA ARG A 636 -12.47 20.17 -9.90
C ARG A 636 -13.57 21.17 -9.54
N ILE A 637 -14.09 21.04 -8.33
CA ILE A 637 -15.13 21.87 -7.76
C ILE A 637 -14.56 22.61 -6.55
N ASN A 638 -14.77 23.92 -6.51
CA ASN A 638 -14.45 24.77 -5.36
C ASN A 638 -15.71 25.00 -4.53
N ILE A 639 -15.61 24.81 -3.22
CA ILE A 639 -16.63 25.20 -2.27
C ILE A 639 -16.34 26.65 -1.90
N THR A 640 -17.17 27.57 -2.38
CA THR A 640 -17.13 28.97 -1.96
C THR A 640 -17.93 29.09 -0.67
N ASP A 641 -17.28 29.51 0.42
CA ASP A 641 -17.97 29.93 1.64
C ASP A 641 -18.70 31.25 1.31
N GLU A 642 -20.04 31.20 1.21
CA GLU A 642 -20.88 32.41 1.12
C GLU A 642 -21.02 33.11 2.47
#